data_AF-A0A0Q8QKK7-F1
#
_entry.id   AF-A0A0Q8QKK7-F1
#
_cell.length_a   1.000
_cell.length_b   1.000
_cell.length_c   1.000
_cell.angle_alpha   90.00
_cell.angle_beta   90.00
_cell.angle_gamma   90.00
#
_symmetry.space_group_name_H-M   'P 1'
#
loop_
_entity.id
_entity.type
_entity.pdbx_description
1 polymer ?
#
loop_
_entity_poly.entity_id
_entity_poly.type
_entity_poly.pdbx_seq_one_letter_code
_entity_poly.pdbx_strand_id
1 'polypeptide(L)'
;MNSEFNEVVYLKVNPDVAEAVRKQEFASGLEHYKKVGRAQGRPTDYAMAVTELRQVLLERERHIAELSQAVQAMQNSTSWRLTRPVRAVGGLVSKLRRAWQIASSVSRRYGGWGGTARMAFGLFRREGVAGLRRGLMVVKTRSDSFDRNDYQAWLQRYATLTDESREAMRNKMAGFALQPLVSVLMPVYNAPVEFLSQAIDSVRSQLYPNWELCIADDASTDPRVRALLEAAAAQDSRIKIDFRAANGHISRASNSALALAQGEFVALFDHDDLLTEHALYWIVEAINRNPEAGLIYSDEDKVDATNRRYDPYFKSKLNYELLLAHNMICHLGVYRTALVRSLGGFRSEFDGAQDYDLALRVIEKLEPAQVVHVPHVLYHWRAIAGSTALGAGEKNYAAVAGRRAVAEHLARKGLAAEVTEAPEARAQNRVRFACPTPQPLVSIIIPTKDRADLLEMCLNSLQAKTSYSNYEVIIVDNGSVEPATQALFDRLKAPRFKVVRDDSPFNYSALNNRAARLARGELLCLMNNDIEILTPDWLEEMVSFAWREDVGCVGARLWYPDGRLQHGGCVIGVGGIAGHSHKYLPKGHVGYFARAVLHQSFSAVTAACLLVRRSTFEQMGGLDEQLVVAFNDVDFCLRVQAAGYRNVWTPYAEMNHHESASRGEEDSPEKIARFKREIDFVKARWGDDLLNDPTYSPNLTLDSEDFSYAWPPRVHSC
;
A
#
# COMPACT_ATOMS: atom_id res chain seq x y z
N MET A 1 59.79 5.84 -2.38
CA MET A 1 58.93 6.91 -2.95
C MET A 1 58.11 6.28 -4.07
N ASN A 2 56.78 6.47 -4.04
CA ASN A 2 55.71 5.93 -4.92
C ASN A 2 55.19 4.51 -4.66
N SER A 3 54.15 4.35 -3.82
CA SER A 3 53.18 3.23 -3.94
C SER A 3 51.90 3.34 -3.07
N GLU A 4 51.27 4.50 -2.86
CA GLU A 4 50.05 4.57 -2.02
C GLU A 4 48.92 5.43 -2.62
N PHE A 5 48.62 5.22 -3.90
CA PHE A 5 47.34 5.69 -4.43
C PHE A 5 46.64 4.54 -5.13
N ASN A 6 45.52 4.11 -4.55
CA ASN A 6 44.67 3.09 -5.13
C ASN A 6 43.48 3.75 -5.82
N GLU A 7 43.55 3.82 -7.15
CA GLU A 7 42.53 4.41 -8.02
C GLU A 7 41.12 3.88 -7.72
N VAL A 8 40.99 2.56 -7.58
CA VAL A 8 39.69 1.91 -7.35
C VAL A 8 39.12 2.32 -5.99
N VAL A 9 39.96 2.36 -4.95
CA VAL A 9 39.54 2.76 -3.61
C VAL A 9 39.16 4.24 -3.59
N TYR A 10 39.99 5.11 -4.17
CA TYR A 10 39.77 6.55 -4.18
C TYR A 10 38.46 6.95 -4.87
N LEU A 11 38.16 6.36 -6.04
CA LEU A 11 36.91 6.61 -6.75
C LEU A 11 35.70 6.05 -5.99
N LYS A 12 35.88 4.98 -5.21
CA LYS A 12 34.81 4.37 -4.43
C LYS A 12 34.48 5.15 -3.15
N VAL A 13 35.47 5.79 -2.52
CA VAL A 13 35.25 6.68 -1.37
C VAL A 13 34.89 8.12 -1.78
N ASN A 14 35.12 8.52 -3.04
CA ASN A 14 34.76 9.83 -3.59
C ASN A 14 33.87 9.66 -4.84
N PRO A 15 32.57 9.34 -4.68
CA PRO A 15 31.69 8.98 -5.79
C PRO A 15 31.43 10.13 -6.78
N ASP A 16 31.52 11.37 -6.33
CA ASP A 16 31.47 12.57 -7.17
C ASP A 16 32.68 12.66 -8.11
N VAL A 17 33.87 12.25 -7.65
CA VAL A 17 35.07 12.15 -8.49
C VAL A 17 34.94 11.01 -9.48
N ALA A 18 34.35 9.88 -9.07
CA ALA A 18 34.05 8.79 -10.01
C ALA A 18 33.10 9.24 -11.12
N GLU A 19 32.16 10.14 -10.82
CA GLU A 19 31.29 10.72 -11.82
C GLU A 19 32.01 11.72 -12.74
N ALA A 20 32.87 12.58 -12.19
CA ALA A 20 33.68 13.51 -12.96
C ALA A 20 34.64 12.79 -13.93
N VAL A 21 35.24 11.67 -13.49
CA VAL A 21 36.07 10.81 -14.36
C VAL A 21 35.23 10.14 -15.45
N ARG A 22 34.01 9.66 -15.14
CA ARG A 22 33.09 9.12 -16.15
C ARG A 22 32.67 10.17 -17.19
N LYS A 23 32.53 11.43 -16.78
CA LYS A 23 32.24 12.58 -17.65
C LYS A 23 33.47 13.12 -18.39
N GLN A 24 34.64 12.47 -18.23
CA GLN A 24 35.92 12.86 -18.83
C GLN A 24 36.41 14.25 -18.41
N GLU A 25 35.93 14.78 -17.29
CA GLU A 25 36.40 16.06 -16.71
C GLU A 25 37.80 15.91 -16.09
N PHE A 26 38.14 14.69 -15.67
CA PHE A 26 39.48 14.27 -15.24
C PHE A 26 39.82 12.92 -15.89
N ALA A 27 41.07 12.71 -16.28
CA ALA A 27 41.52 11.48 -16.93
C ALA A 27 41.61 10.30 -15.94
N SER A 28 41.75 10.57 -14.65
CA SER A 28 41.70 9.56 -13.58
C SER A 28 41.43 10.20 -12.21
N GLY A 29 41.02 9.38 -11.25
CA GLY A 29 40.96 9.72 -9.84
C GLY A 29 42.31 10.17 -9.30
N LEU A 30 43.43 9.60 -9.76
CA LEU A 30 44.78 10.07 -9.42
C LEU A 30 45.05 11.49 -9.93
N GLU A 31 44.60 11.82 -11.14
CA GLU A 31 44.71 13.18 -11.66
C GLU A 31 43.88 14.15 -10.84
N HIS A 32 42.62 13.80 -10.56
CA HIS A 32 41.76 14.60 -9.69
C HIS A 32 42.39 14.80 -8.31
N TYR A 33 42.90 13.73 -7.69
CA TYR A 33 43.55 13.79 -6.40
C TYR A 33 44.75 14.75 -6.39
N LYS A 34 45.60 14.68 -7.41
CA LYS A 34 46.77 15.58 -7.53
C LYS A 34 46.39 17.05 -7.75
N LYS A 35 45.36 17.31 -8.56
CA LYS A 35 44.94 18.67 -8.94
C LYS A 35 44.09 19.36 -7.87
N VAL A 36 43.17 18.62 -7.24
CA VAL A 36 42.11 19.18 -6.40
C VAL A 36 41.97 18.40 -5.09
N GLY A 37 41.90 17.07 -5.17
CA GLY A 37 41.54 16.23 -4.03
C GLY A 37 42.51 16.28 -2.85
N ARG A 38 43.82 16.45 -3.10
CA ARG A 38 44.85 16.57 -2.06
C ARG A 38 44.72 17.86 -1.26
N ALA A 39 44.38 18.96 -1.92
CA ALA A 39 44.16 20.25 -1.25
C ALA A 39 42.85 20.27 -0.45
N GLN A 40 41.84 19.52 -0.90
CA GLN A 40 40.56 19.34 -0.20
C GLN A 40 40.63 18.32 0.95
N GLY A 41 41.79 17.67 1.18
CA GLY A 41 41.94 16.66 2.22
C GLY A 41 41.13 15.38 1.97
N ARG A 42 40.79 15.08 0.71
CA ARG A 42 39.94 13.92 0.39
C ARG A 42 40.61 12.61 0.79
N PRO A 43 39.88 11.69 1.44
CA PRO A 43 40.44 10.43 1.90
C PRO A 43 40.90 9.59 0.71
N THR A 44 42.12 9.05 0.82
CA THR A 44 42.72 8.16 -0.19
C THR A 44 42.54 6.68 0.10
N ASP A 45 42.07 6.35 1.30
CA ASP A 45 41.77 5.00 1.71
C ASP A 45 40.56 4.93 2.66
N TYR A 46 40.08 3.70 2.88
CA TYR A 46 38.97 3.42 3.77
C TYR A 46 39.28 3.69 5.24
N ALA A 47 40.54 3.56 5.67
CA ALA A 47 40.93 3.75 7.07
C ALA A 47 40.83 5.23 7.47
N MET A 48 41.21 6.14 6.59
CA MET A 48 41.05 7.58 6.75
C MET A 48 39.57 7.98 6.78
N ALA A 49 38.75 7.48 5.86
CA ALA A 49 37.31 7.76 5.84
C ALA A 49 36.59 7.26 7.11
N VAL A 50 36.96 6.06 7.60
CA VAL A 50 36.45 5.52 8.86
C VAL A 50 36.93 6.33 10.07
N THR A 51 38.15 6.86 10.03
CA THR A 51 38.70 7.71 11.11
C THR A 51 37.97 9.04 11.19
N GLU A 52 37.63 9.65 10.05
CA GLU A 52 36.84 10.89 9.98
C GLU A 52 35.38 10.67 10.46
N LEU A 53 34.74 9.57 10.03
CA LEU A 53 33.42 9.16 10.54
C LEU A 53 33.43 8.92 12.07
N ARG A 54 34.51 8.35 12.61
CA ARG A 54 34.68 8.17 14.06
C ARG A 54 34.82 9.50 14.79
N GLN A 55 35.51 10.48 14.22
CA GLN A 55 35.62 11.83 14.78
C GLN A 55 34.25 12.52 14.81
N VAL A 56 33.47 12.45 13.73
CA VAL A 56 32.11 12.99 13.67
C VAL A 56 31.18 12.30 14.69
N LEU A 57 31.31 10.99 14.85
CA LEU A 57 30.58 10.22 15.87
C LEU A 57 30.93 10.69 17.29
N LEU A 58 32.22 10.85 17.60
CA LEU A 58 32.68 11.37 18.89
C LEU A 58 32.19 12.79 19.16
N GLU A 59 32.16 13.64 18.15
CA GLU A 59 31.66 15.01 18.26
C GLU A 59 30.14 15.05 18.54
N ARG A 60 29.38 14.17 17.89
CA ARG A 60 27.94 14.00 18.17
C ARG A 60 27.67 13.39 19.53
N GLU A 61 28.44 12.39 19.96
CA GLU A 61 28.34 11.81 21.31
C GLU A 61 28.63 12.85 22.38
N ARG A 62 29.63 13.71 22.16
CA ARG A 62 29.92 14.86 23.04
C ARG A 62 28.78 15.86 23.09
N HIS A 63 28.17 16.19 21.94
CA HIS A 63 27.02 17.09 21.90
C HIS A 63 25.78 16.50 22.61
N ILE A 64 25.54 15.20 22.46
CA ILE A 64 24.48 14.48 23.19
C ILE A 64 24.75 14.49 24.70
N ALA A 65 26.01 14.33 25.12
CA ALA A 65 26.40 14.42 26.53
C ALA A 65 26.23 15.84 27.09
N GLU A 66 26.58 16.88 26.34
CA GLU A 66 26.38 18.29 26.70
C GLU A 66 24.89 18.64 26.83
N LEU A 67 24.06 18.19 25.87
CA LEU A 67 22.60 18.33 25.94
C LEU A 67 22.01 17.56 27.14
N SER A 68 22.52 16.36 27.42
CA SER A 68 22.09 15.55 28.57
C SER A 68 22.46 16.22 29.90
N GLN A 69 23.64 16.83 29.99
CA GLN A 69 24.04 17.64 31.16
C GLN A 69 23.21 18.91 31.29
N ALA A 70 22.87 19.59 30.19
CA ALA A 70 21.98 20.75 30.22
C ALA A 70 20.57 20.36 30.69
N VAL A 71 20.05 19.22 30.23
CA VAL A 71 18.80 18.64 30.70
C VAL A 71 18.86 18.27 32.18
N GLN A 72 19.95 17.63 32.65
CA GLN A 72 20.15 17.32 34.06
C GLN A 72 20.31 18.58 34.94
N ALA A 73 20.98 19.62 34.46
CA ALA A 73 21.13 20.90 35.14
C ALA A 73 19.78 21.62 35.26
N MET A 74 18.96 21.61 34.20
CA MET A 74 17.58 22.07 34.24
C MET A 74 16.75 21.24 35.23
N GLN A 75 16.87 19.92 35.23
CA GLN A 75 16.14 19.03 36.13
C GLN A 75 16.54 19.16 37.61
N ASN A 76 17.78 19.58 37.88
CA ASN A 76 18.30 19.81 39.24
C ASN A 76 18.18 21.26 39.71
N SER A 77 17.76 22.18 38.84
CA SER A 77 17.58 23.59 39.16
C SER A 77 16.47 23.82 40.21
N THR A 78 16.64 24.86 41.02
CA THR A 78 15.72 25.21 42.12
C THR A 78 14.32 25.55 41.59
N SER A 79 14.21 26.16 40.41
CA SER A 79 12.94 26.43 39.72
C SER A 79 12.23 25.16 39.25
N TRP A 80 12.98 24.12 38.85
CA TRP A 80 12.44 22.81 38.50
C TRP A 80 11.97 22.02 39.73
N ARG A 81 12.57 22.22 40.90
CA ARG A 81 12.11 21.59 42.16
C ARG A 81 10.89 22.31 42.75
N LEU A 82 10.83 23.64 42.66
CA LEU A 82 9.70 24.47 43.13
C LEU A 82 8.40 24.27 42.33
N THR A 83 8.49 23.92 41.04
CA THR A 83 7.32 23.68 40.16
C THR A 83 6.81 22.23 40.18
N ARG A 84 7.39 21.35 41.01
CA ARG A 84 7.05 19.93 41.09
C ARG A 84 5.57 19.64 41.43
N PRO A 85 4.88 20.39 42.33
CA PRO A 85 3.44 20.22 42.57
C PRO A 85 2.59 20.64 41.37
N VAL A 86 2.95 21.74 40.70
CA VAL A 86 2.24 22.28 39.51
C VAL A 86 2.38 21.34 38.30
N ARG A 87 3.52 20.65 38.16
CA ARG A 87 3.72 19.64 37.11
C ARG A 87 3.09 18.29 37.42
N ALA A 88 2.91 17.92 38.69
CA ALA A 88 2.12 16.75 39.05
C ALA A 88 0.64 16.96 38.67
N VAL A 89 0.13 18.19 38.86
CA VAL A 89 -1.18 18.62 38.35
C VAL A 89 -1.20 18.66 36.83
N GLY A 90 -0.16 19.17 36.16
CA GLY A 90 -0.02 19.14 34.70
C GLY A 90 0.04 17.73 34.09
N GLY A 91 0.66 16.77 34.78
CA GLY A 91 0.67 15.35 34.41
C GLY A 91 -0.67 14.64 34.66
N LEU A 92 -1.41 15.06 35.68
CA LEU A 92 -2.80 14.61 35.90
C LEU A 92 -3.73 15.20 34.83
N VAL A 93 -3.56 16.48 34.50
CA VAL A 93 -4.32 17.20 33.46
C VAL A 93 -3.99 16.65 32.08
N SER A 94 -2.74 16.31 31.76
CA SER A 94 -2.40 15.69 30.47
C SER A 94 -2.93 14.26 30.36
N LYS A 95 -2.91 13.48 31.44
CA LYS A 95 -3.56 12.15 31.50
C LYS A 95 -5.07 12.25 31.38
N LEU A 96 -5.70 13.22 32.05
CA LEU A 96 -7.14 13.50 31.95
C LEU A 96 -7.52 14.02 30.57
N ARG A 97 -6.70 14.88 29.95
CA ARG A 97 -6.90 15.41 28.60
C ARG A 97 -6.71 14.33 27.54
N ARG A 98 -5.74 13.41 27.72
CA ARG A 98 -5.54 12.23 26.87
C ARG A 98 -6.67 11.22 27.04
N ALA A 99 -7.11 10.95 28.27
CA ALA A 99 -8.29 10.13 28.54
C ALA A 99 -9.56 10.75 27.95
N TRP A 100 -9.71 12.07 28.02
CA TRP A 100 -10.82 12.81 27.43
C TRP A 100 -10.74 12.89 25.91
N GLN A 101 -9.55 12.94 25.31
CA GLN A 101 -9.33 12.84 23.86
C GLN A 101 -9.65 11.43 23.35
N ILE A 102 -9.25 10.38 24.07
CA ILE A 102 -9.59 8.99 23.74
C ILE A 102 -11.10 8.76 23.92
N ALA A 103 -11.68 9.26 25.01
CA ALA A 103 -13.10 9.10 25.26
C ALA A 103 -13.94 9.95 24.31
N SER A 104 -13.46 11.13 23.88
CA SER A 104 -14.10 11.94 22.85
C SER A 104 -13.89 11.40 21.43
N SER A 105 -12.81 10.66 21.14
CA SER A 105 -12.64 9.97 19.85
C SER A 105 -13.52 8.73 19.76
N VAL A 106 -13.66 7.96 20.84
CA VAL A 106 -14.63 6.87 20.97
C VAL A 106 -16.06 7.43 20.89
N SER A 107 -16.35 8.52 21.61
CA SER A 107 -17.65 9.20 21.55
C SER A 107 -17.96 9.69 20.13
N ARG A 108 -17.02 10.36 19.45
CA ARG A 108 -17.20 10.79 18.05
C ARG A 108 -17.41 9.62 17.08
N ARG A 109 -16.74 8.48 17.29
CA ARG A 109 -16.90 7.26 16.49
C ARG A 109 -18.34 6.72 16.56
N TYR A 110 -18.93 6.69 17.76
CA TYR A 110 -20.26 6.13 17.99
C TYR A 110 -21.38 7.18 18.11
N GLY A 111 -21.25 8.37 17.50
CA GLY A 111 -22.34 9.35 17.47
C GLY A 111 -22.66 10.01 18.83
N GLY A 112 -21.64 10.17 19.67
CA GLY A 112 -21.72 10.78 20.99
C GLY A 112 -21.74 9.75 22.13
N TRP A 113 -21.90 10.25 23.35
CA TRP A 113 -21.94 9.43 24.57
C TRP A 113 -23.14 8.46 24.58
N GLY A 114 -24.27 8.84 23.97
CA GLY A 114 -25.46 8.00 23.88
C GLY A 114 -25.28 6.79 22.95
N GLY A 115 -24.55 6.92 21.82
CA GLY A 115 -24.27 5.77 20.97
C GLY A 115 -23.09 4.93 21.46
N THR A 116 -22.15 5.54 22.19
CA THR A 116 -21.12 4.79 22.95
C THR A 116 -21.76 3.90 24.03
N ALA A 117 -22.77 4.40 24.74
CA ALA A 117 -23.53 3.62 25.71
C ALA A 117 -24.32 2.48 25.05
N ARG A 118 -24.93 2.71 23.89
CA ARG A 118 -25.61 1.65 23.10
C ARG A 118 -24.65 0.58 22.60
N MET A 119 -23.46 0.97 22.13
CA MET A 119 -22.40 0.05 21.74
C MET A 119 -21.93 -0.79 22.93
N ALA A 120 -21.66 -0.16 24.08
CA ALA A 120 -21.24 -0.85 25.29
C ALA A 120 -22.32 -1.83 25.78
N PHE A 121 -23.60 -1.43 25.71
CA PHE A 121 -24.74 -2.29 26.02
C PHE A 121 -24.87 -3.45 25.01
N GLY A 122 -24.64 -3.21 23.72
CA GLY A 122 -24.62 -4.24 22.68
C GLY A 122 -23.49 -5.26 22.88
N LEU A 123 -22.28 -4.79 23.21
CA LEU A 123 -21.14 -5.64 23.57
C LEU A 123 -21.39 -6.45 24.83
N PHE A 124 -22.01 -5.84 25.85
CA PHE A 124 -22.44 -6.56 27.04
C PHE A 124 -23.48 -7.64 26.73
N ARG A 125 -24.45 -7.35 25.85
CA ARG A 125 -25.48 -8.33 25.46
C ARG A 125 -24.92 -9.48 24.62
N ARG A 126 -23.91 -9.24 23.79
CA ARG A 126 -23.28 -10.26 22.91
C ARG A 126 -22.18 -11.07 23.59
N GLU A 127 -21.36 -10.42 24.43
CA GLU A 127 -20.12 -10.99 24.95
C GLU A 127 -19.97 -10.85 26.49
N GLY A 128 -20.99 -10.34 27.18
CA GLY A 128 -21.00 -10.18 28.63
C GLY A 128 -19.96 -9.18 29.16
N VAL A 129 -19.61 -9.33 30.44
CA VAL A 129 -18.60 -8.50 31.12
C VAL A 129 -17.21 -8.66 30.49
N ALA A 130 -16.93 -9.80 29.85
CA ALA A 130 -15.67 -10.06 29.14
C ALA A 130 -15.50 -9.14 27.91
N GLY A 131 -16.57 -8.93 27.12
CA GLY A 131 -16.58 -7.99 25.99
C GLY A 131 -16.36 -6.53 26.42
N LEU A 132 -16.99 -6.11 27.53
CA LEU A 132 -16.75 -4.77 28.11
C LEU A 132 -15.32 -4.59 28.61
N ARG A 133 -14.73 -5.62 29.25
CA ARG A 133 -13.33 -5.60 29.71
C ARG A 133 -12.35 -5.54 28.53
N ARG A 134 -12.61 -6.24 27.42
CA ARG A 134 -11.84 -6.09 26.17
C ARG A 134 -11.94 -4.67 25.61
N GLY A 135 -13.14 -4.09 25.54
CA GLY A 135 -13.34 -2.70 25.10
C GLY A 135 -12.59 -1.67 25.96
N LEU A 136 -12.55 -1.87 27.29
CA LEU A 136 -11.76 -1.05 28.22
C LEU A 136 -10.25 -1.26 28.07
N MET A 137 -9.80 -2.48 27.74
CA MET A 137 -8.39 -2.80 27.50
C MET A 137 -7.86 -2.13 26.22
N VAL A 138 -8.70 -2.00 25.18
CA VAL A 138 -8.42 -1.23 23.94
C VAL A 138 -8.23 0.27 24.24
N VAL A 139 -9.01 0.82 25.17
CA VAL A 139 -8.87 2.20 25.64
C VAL A 139 -7.58 2.38 26.47
N LYS A 140 -7.21 1.37 27.27
CA LYS A 140 -6.00 1.38 28.10
C LYS A 140 -4.71 1.24 27.27
N THR A 141 -4.71 0.42 26.21
CA THR A 141 -3.58 0.30 25.27
C THR A 141 -3.30 1.60 24.50
N ARG A 142 -4.29 2.50 24.36
CA ARG A 142 -4.10 3.85 23.79
C ARG A 142 -3.37 4.83 24.72
N SER A 143 -3.25 4.55 26.03
CA SER A 143 -2.66 5.49 27.01
C SER A 143 -1.16 5.31 27.27
N ASP A 144 -0.60 4.13 26.99
CA ASP A 144 0.83 3.86 27.19
C ASP A 144 1.63 4.12 25.91
N SER A 145 2.95 4.30 26.02
CA SER A 145 3.90 4.43 24.90
C SER A 145 4.10 3.09 24.19
N PHE A 146 3.00 2.53 23.70
CA PHE A 146 2.94 1.23 23.05
C PHE A 146 3.32 1.39 21.58
N ASP A 147 4.35 0.65 21.13
CA ASP A 147 4.68 0.56 19.71
C ASP A 147 3.55 -0.20 19.00
N ARG A 148 2.77 0.51 18.19
CA ARG A 148 1.64 -0.05 17.44
C ARG A 148 2.08 -1.04 16.37
N ASN A 149 3.37 -1.06 16.03
CA ASN A 149 3.98 -1.95 15.07
C ASN A 149 4.78 -3.09 15.74
N ASP A 150 4.65 -3.28 17.06
CA ASP A 150 5.23 -4.43 17.75
C ASP A 150 4.51 -5.72 17.33
N TYR A 151 5.09 -6.40 16.35
CA TYR A 151 4.52 -7.61 15.80
C TYR A 151 4.57 -8.77 16.80
N GLN A 152 5.58 -8.87 17.66
CA GLN A 152 5.65 -9.96 18.63
C GLN A 152 4.52 -9.86 19.64
N ALA A 153 4.27 -8.65 20.14
CA ALA A 153 3.17 -8.40 21.06
C ALA A 153 1.81 -8.57 20.38
N TRP A 154 1.72 -8.43 19.06
CA TRP A 154 0.51 -8.65 18.27
C TRP A 154 0.24 -10.14 18.13
N LEU A 155 1.28 -10.91 17.76
CA LEU A 155 1.24 -12.36 17.64
C LEU A 155 0.81 -13.03 18.94
N GLN A 156 1.42 -12.66 20.06
CA GLN A 156 1.09 -13.22 21.38
C GLN A 156 -0.40 -13.08 21.73
N ARG A 157 -1.03 -11.96 21.32
CA ARG A 157 -2.42 -11.66 21.65
C ARG A 157 -3.44 -12.25 20.67
N TYR A 158 -3.10 -12.31 19.38
CA TYR A 158 -4.09 -12.54 18.33
C TYR A 158 -3.76 -13.70 17.38
N ALA A 159 -2.52 -14.19 17.37
CA ALA A 159 -2.08 -15.23 16.44
C ALA A 159 -1.67 -16.54 17.14
N THR A 160 -1.85 -16.65 18.46
CA THR A 160 -1.58 -17.87 19.22
C THR A 160 -2.75 -18.84 19.08
N LEU A 161 -2.50 -20.02 18.51
CA LEU A 161 -3.50 -21.08 18.39
C LEU A 161 -3.57 -21.89 19.70
N THR A 162 -4.69 -21.76 20.42
CA THR A 162 -4.98 -22.54 21.64
C THR A 162 -5.63 -23.88 21.29
N ASP A 163 -5.59 -24.85 22.21
CA ASP A 163 -6.26 -26.14 22.02
C ASP A 163 -7.77 -25.97 21.85
N GLU A 164 -8.37 -25.03 22.58
CA GLU A 164 -9.77 -24.63 22.41
C GLU A 164 -10.05 -24.12 20.97
N SER A 165 -9.12 -23.32 20.41
CA SER A 165 -9.24 -22.83 19.03
C SER A 165 -9.12 -23.96 18.01
N ARG A 166 -8.19 -24.91 18.24
CA ARG A 166 -8.06 -26.12 17.40
C ARG A 166 -9.33 -26.95 17.41
N GLU A 167 -9.91 -27.18 18.58
CA GLU A 167 -11.15 -27.94 18.73
C GLU A 167 -12.33 -27.22 18.06
N ALA A 168 -12.45 -25.89 18.24
CA ALA A 168 -13.47 -25.09 17.57
C ALA A 168 -13.35 -25.18 16.03
N MET A 169 -12.14 -25.10 15.49
CA MET A 169 -11.89 -25.27 14.05
C MET A 169 -12.28 -26.68 13.57
N ARG A 170 -11.92 -27.73 14.32
CA ARG A 170 -12.32 -29.12 13.99
C ARG A 170 -13.84 -29.29 13.99
N ASN A 171 -14.53 -28.74 14.98
CA ASN A 171 -15.99 -28.79 15.07
C ASN A 171 -16.66 -28.04 13.91
N LYS A 172 -16.14 -26.86 13.55
CA LYS A 172 -16.65 -26.09 12.42
C LYS A 172 -16.39 -26.80 11.08
N MET A 173 -15.22 -27.40 10.92
CA MET A 173 -14.82 -28.16 9.74
C MET A 173 -15.70 -29.39 9.51
N ALA A 174 -16.17 -30.05 10.58
CA ALA A 174 -17.12 -31.17 10.47
C ALA A 174 -18.44 -30.78 9.78
N GLY A 175 -18.81 -29.49 9.79
CA GLY A 175 -19.98 -28.95 9.10
C GLY A 175 -19.71 -28.42 7.68
N PHE A 176 -18.48 -28.51 7.16
CA PHE A 176 -18.18 -28.06 5.80
C PHE A 176 -18.87 -28.93 4.76
N ALA A 177 -19.62 -28.29 3.85
CA ALA A 177 -20.29 -28.96 2.75
C ALA A 177 -19.31 -29.39 1.65
N LEU A 178 -18.27 -28.58 1.42
CA LEU A 178 -17.19 -28.87 0.51
C LEU A 178 -15.94 -29.25 1.30
N GLN A 179 -15.37 -30.41 1.00
CA GLN A 179 -14.12 -30.90 1.60
C GLN A 179 -13.14 -31.35 0.50
N PRO A 180 -12.73 -30.41 -0.39
CA PRO A 180 -11.88 -30.75 -1.52
C PRO A 180 -10.51 -31.24 -1.07
N LEU A 181 -9.93 -32.15 -1.84
CA LEU A 181 -8.51 -32.48 -1.70
C LEU A 181 -7.67 -31.28 -2.15
N VAL A 182 -6.73 -30.83 -1.32
CA VAL A 182 -5.76 -29.77 -1.66
C VAL A 182 -4.38 -30.40 -1.89
N SER A 183 -3.84 -30.24 -3.10
CA SER A 183 -2.50 -30.68 -3.46
C SER A 183 -1.49 -29.56 -3.22
N VAL A 184 -0.61 -29.72 -2.23
CA VAL A 184 0.47 -28.78 -1.96
C VAL A 184 1.63 -29.10 -2.91
N LEU A 185 2.00 -28.16 -3.77
CA LEU A 185 3.08 -28.32 -4.75
C LEU A 185 4.39 -27.78 -4.17
N MET A 186 5.40 -28.63 -4.06
CA MET A 186 6.70 -28.28 -3.49
C MET A 186 7.85 -28.65 -4.44
N PRO A 187 8.34 -27.71 -5.25
CA PRO A 187 9.59 -27.90 -6.00
C PRO A 187 10.81 -27.82 -5.05
N VAL A 188 11.72 -28.78 -5.14
CA VAL A 188 12.90 -28.90 -4.27
C VAL A 188 14.17 -28.87 -5.09
N TYR A 189 15.16 -28.06 -4.71
CA TYR A 189 16.51 -28.13 -5.27
C TYR A 189 17.56 -27.71 -4.24
N ASN A 190 18.41 -28.65 -3.82
CA ASN A 190 19.52 -28.41 -2.88
C ASN A 190 19.09 -27.67 -1.59
N ALA A 191 17.87 -27.91 -1.12
CA ALA A 191 17.34 -27.29 0.07
C ALA A 191 18.15 -27.71 1.32
N PRO A 192 18.44 -26.79 2.26
CA PRO A 192 18.97 -27.17 3.56
C PRO A 192 18.03 -28.17 4.24
N VAL A 193 18.56 -29.35 4.59
CA VAL A 193 17.78 -30.50 5.10
C VAL A 193 16.93 -30.12 6.31
N GLU A 194 17.43 -29.23 7.17
CA GLU A 194 16.70 -28.75 8.35
C GLU A 194 15.45 -27.94 8.01
N PHE A 195 15.51 -27.10 6.96
CA PHE A 195 14.36 -26.30 6.52
C PHE A 195 13.40 -27.13 5.69
N LEU A 196 13.91 -28.02 4.85
CA LEU A 196 13.08 -28.98 4.11
C LEU A 196 12.26 -29.88 5.05
N SER A 197 12.88 -30.38 6.12
CA SER A 197 12.17 -31.16 7.13
C SER A 197 11.06 -30.34 7.78
N GLN A 198 11.34 -29.10 8.18
CA GLN A 198 10.33 -28.22 8.79
C GLN A 198 9.20 -27.87 7.83
N ALA A 199 9.51 -27.65 6.54
CA ALA A 199 8.51 -27.38 5.51
C ALA A 199 7.55 -28.56 5.37
N ILE A 200 8.08 -29.79 5.23
CA ILE A 200 7.29 -31.03 5.18
C ILE A 200 6.43 -31.19 6.44
N ASP A 201 7.02 -30.99 7.63
CA ASP A 201 6.31 -31.13 8.91
C ASP A 201 5.20 -30.07 9.07
N SER A 202 5.37 -28.87 8.52
CA SER A 202 4.33 -27.83 8.51
C SER A 202 3.10 -28.22 7.69
N VAL A 203 3.28 -29.03 6.64
CA VAL A 203 2.16 -29.63 5.87
C VAL A 203 1.57 -30.83 6.62
N ARG A 204 2.41 -31.67 7.24
CA ARG A 204 1.93 -32.84 8.01
C ARG A 204 1.04 -32.45 9.19
N SER A 205 1.31 -31.28 9.78
CA SER A 205 0.61 -30.74 10.96
C SER A 205 -0.69 -29.98 10.63
N GLN A 206 -1.10 -29.89 9.37
CA GLN A 206 -2.33 -29.18 9.01
C GLN A 206 -3.57 -29.76 9.70
N LEU A 207 -4.41 -28.89 10.26
CA LEU A 207 -5.67 -29.27 10.90
C LEU A 207 -6.69 -29.85 9.92
N TYR A 208 -6.71 -29.32 8.69
CA TYR A 208 -7.53 -29.88 7.61
C TYR A 208 -6.89 -31.18 7.12
N PRO A 209 -7.59 -32.32 7.08
CA PRO A 209 -6.97 -33.62 6.83
C PRO A 209 -6.82 -34.00 5.35
N ASN A 210 -7.65 -33.44 4.46
CA ASN A 210 -7.74 -33.85 3.06
C ASN A 210 -6.72 -33.08 2.20
N TRP A 211 -5.45 -33.42 2.38
CA TRP A 211 -4.36 -32.88 1.58
C TRP A 211 -3.44 -33.97 1.06
N GLU A 212 -2.65 -33.61 0.06
CA GLU A 212 -1.49 -34.36 -0.38
C GLU A 212 -0.33 -33.40 -0.63
N LEU A 213 0.89 -33.88 -0.46
CA LEU A 213 2.10 -33.11 -0.69
C LEU A 213 2.80 -33.67 -1.92
N CYS A 214 2.80 -32.91 -3.01
CA CYS A 214 3.39 -33.26 -4.29
C CYS A 214 4.76 -32.61 -4.41
N ILE A 215 5.81 -33.39 -4.18
CA ILE A 215 7.20 -32.94 -4.19
C ILE A 215 7.83 -33.28 -5.54
N ALA A 216 8.53 -32.33 -6.14
CA ALA A 216 9.39 -32.57 -7.28
C ALA A 216 10.82 -32.19 -6.92
N ASP A 217 11.67 -33.19 -6.72
CA ASP A 217 13.11 -32.98 -6.52
C ASP A 217 13.77 -32.73 -7.88
N ASP A 218 14.25 -31.51 -8.09
CA ASP A 218 14.83 -31.02 -9.34
C ASP A 218 16.31 -31.38 -9.48
N ALA A 219 16.60 -32.67 -9.27
CA ALA A 219 17.94 -33.25 -9.26
C ALA A 219 18.87 -32.62 -8.19
N SER A 220 18.44 -32.63 -6.92
CA SER A 220 19.29 -32.21 -5.81
C SER A 220 20.58 -33.04 -5.76
N THR A 221 21.70 -32.35 -5.59
CA THR A 221 23.04 -32.93 -5.52
C THR A 221 23.42 -33.44 -4.13
N ASP A 222 22.77 -32.92 -3.08
CA ASP A 222 22.97 -33.39 -1.72
C ASP A 222 22.18 -34.70 -1.49
N PRO A 223 22.84 -35.86 -1.29
CA PRO A 223 22.15 -37.13 -1.10
C PRO A 223 21.25 -37.16 0.14
N ARG A 224 21.47 -36.27 1.11
CA ARG A 224 20.64 -36.15 2.31
C ARG A 224 19.24 -35.64 2.00
N VAL A 225 19.08 -34.82 0.95
CA VAL A 225 17.76 -34.34 0.49
C VAL A 225 16.93 -35.53 0.03
N ARG A 226 17.49 -36.36 -0.86
CA ARG A 226 16.81 -37.57 -1.34
C ARG A 226 16.44 -38.52 -0.21
N ALA A 227 17.37 -38.79 0.71
CA ALA A 227 17.13 -39.66 1.86
C ALA A 227 15.99 -39.13 2.76
N LEU A 228 15.94 -37.81 3.00
CA LEU A 228 14.85 -37.18 3.76
C LEU A 228 13.51 -37.34 3.05
N LEU A 229 13.46 -37.09 1.74
CA LEU A 229 12.23 -37.21 0.94
C LEU A 229 11.71 -38.65 0.93
N GLU A 230 12.57 -39.64 0.66
CA GLU A 230 12.21 -41.06 0.69
C GLU A 230 11.67 -41.48 2.08
N ALA A 231 12.31 -41.01 3.16
CA ALA A 231 11.82 -41.26 4.52
C ALA A 231 10.46 -40.62 4.80
N ALA A 232 10.23 -39.38 4.32
CA ALA A 232 8.95 -38.69 4.49
C ALA A 232 7.80 -39.44 3.79
N ALA A 233 7.99 -39.85 2.53
CA ALA A 233 6.98 -40.61 1.79
C ALA A 233 6.71 -42.01 2.37
N ALA A 234 7.73 -42.65 2.97
CA ALA A 234 7.52 -43.91 3.68
C ALA A 234 6.68 -43.75 4.96
N GLN A 235 6.71 -42.57 5.60
CA GLN A 235 5.99 -42.30 6.85
C GLN A 235 4.57 -41.78 6.65
N ASP A 236 4.28 -41.15 5.51
CA ASP A 236 2.95 -40.61 5.20
C ASP A 236 2.62 -40.79 3.72
N SER A 237 1.66 -41.69 3.44
CA SER A 237 1.23 -42.03 2.07
C SER A 237 0.65 -40.87 1.26
N ARG A 238 0.33 -39.74 1.91
CA ARG A 238 -0.13 -38.52 1.24
C ARG A 238 1.02 -37.73 0.60
N ILE A 239 2.27 -38.07 0.91
CA ILE A 239 3.46 -37.45 0.34
C ILE A 239 3.88 -38.22 -0.91
N LYS A 240 3.85 -37.54 -2.07
CA LYS A 240 4.17 -38.07 -3.39
C LYS A 240 5.41 -37.36 -3.91
N ILE A 241 6.35 -38.10 -4.50
CA ILE A 241 7.64 -37.55 -4.93
C ILE A 241 7.94 -37.93 -6.37
N ASP A 242 8.38 -36.96 -7.16
CA ASP A 242 9.02 -37.14 -8.47
C ASP A 242 10.50 -36.75 -8.36
N PHE A 243 11.40 -37.69 -8.63
CA PHE A 243 12.84 -37.44 -8.69
C PHE A 243 13.23 -37.17 -10.14
N ARG A 244 13.41 -35.89 -10.47
CA ARG A 244 13.73 -35.48 -11.84
C ARG A 244 15.15 -35.90 -12.20
N ALA A 245 15.33 -36.38 -13.43
CA ALA A 245 16.63 -36.84 -13.92
C ALA A 245 17.65 -35.70 -14.17
N ALA A 246 17.18 -34.47 -14.32
CA ALA A 246 18.00 -33.28 -14.53
C ALA A 246 17.31 -32.05 -13.96
N ASN A 247 18.13 -31.09 -13.51
CA ASN A 247 17.67 -29.78 -13.05
C ASN A 247 17.01 -29.03 -14.22
N GLY A 248 15.74 -28.68 -14.03
CA GLY A 248 14.90 -27.96 -14.99
C GLY A 248 14.42 -26.61 -14.48
N HIS A 249 14.97 -26.13 -13.36
CA HIS A 249 14.56 -24.94 -12.63
C HIS A 249 13.11 -24.99 -12.13
N ILE A 250 12.72 -23.91 -11.44
CA ILE A 250 11.53 -23.83 -10.61
C ILE A 250 10.23 -24.12 -11.39
N SER A 251 10.08 -23.64 -12.63
CA SER A 251 8.84 -23.89 -13.40
C SER A 251 8.69 -25.35 -13.81
N ARG A 252 9.77 -26.02 -14.25
CA ARG A 252 9.67 -27.44 -14.65
C ARG A 252 9.48 -28.34 -13.43
N ALA A 253 10.16 -28.03 -12.33
CA ALA A 253 9.94 -28.70 -11.05
C ALA A 253 8.49 -28.54 -10.57
N SER A 254 7.95 -27.33 -10.61
CA SER A 254 6.55 -27.05 -10.25
C SER A 254 5.56 -27.79 -11.16
N ASN A 255 5.86 -27.92 -12.46
CA ASN A 255 5.04 -28.72 -13.37
C ASN A 255 5.12 -30.23 -13.09
N SER A 256 6.30 -30.76 -12.70
CA SER A 256 6.44 -32.14 -12.22
C SER A 256 5.56 -32.38 -10.98
N ALA A 257 5.59 -31.46 -10.01
CA ALA A 257 4.72 -31.52 -8.84
C ALA A 257 3.23 -31.45 -9.22
N LEU A 258 2.86 -30.55 -10.14
CA LEU A 258 1.49 -30.43 -10.66
C LEU A 258 0.99 -31.70 -11.38
N ALA A 259 1.90 -32.48 -11.99
CA ALA A 259 1.56 -33.75 -12.62
C ALA A 259 1.19 -34.83 -11.60
N LEU A 260 1.78 -34.78 -10.39
CA LEU A 260 1.43 -35.67 -9.27
C LEU A 260 0.07 -35.31 -8.63
N ALA A 261 -0.36 -34.06 -8.77
CA ALA A 261 -1.53 -33.52 -8.08
C ALA A 261 -2.85 -34.18 -8.53
N GLN A 262 -3.69 -34.52 -7.56
CA GLN A 262 -5.02 -35.11 -7.73
C GLN A 262 -6.11 -34.25 -7.08
N GLY A 263 -5.72 -33.25 -6.29
CA GLY A 263 -6.61 -32.32 -5.61
C GLY A 263 -7.38 -31.41 -6.56
N GLU A 264 -8.56 -30.98 -6.12
CA GLU A 264 -9.38 -29.98 -6.82
C GLU A 264 -8.71 -28.60 -6.83
N PHE A 265 -7.88 -28.35 -5.82
CA PHE A 265 -7.06 -27.16 -5.67
C PHE A 265 -5.59 -27.52 -5.52
N VAL A 266 -4.71 -26.68 -6.06
CA VAL A 266 -3.26 -26.72 -5.86
C VAL A 266 -2.82 -25.51 -5.06
N ALA A 267 -1.96 -25.72 -4.07
CA ALA A 267 -1.36 -24.67 -3.24
C ALA A 267 0.14 -24.60 -3.51
N LEU A 268 0.68 -23.41 -3.76
CA LEU A 268 2.11 -23.23 -4.02
C LEU A 268 2.89 -23.13 -2.71
N PHE A 269 3.96 -23.90 -2.56
CA PHE A 269 4.73 -23.91 -1.33
C PHE A 269 6.22 -24.14 -1.58
N ASP A 270 7.05 -23.23 -1.08
CA ASP A 270 8.50 -23.33 -1.24
C ASP A 270 9.10 -24.28 -0.20
N HIS A 271 10.19 -24.94 -0.59
CA HIS A 271 10.80 -26.05 0.16
C HIS A 271 11.50 -25.64 1.46
N ASP A 272 11.67 -24.34 1.71
CA ASP A 272 12.31 -23.79 2.89
C ASP A 272 11.36 -22.94 3.75
N ASP A 273 10.10 -22.79 3.35
CA ASP A 273 9.11 -21.97 4.05
C ASP A 273 8.26 -22.78 5.04
N LEU A 274 7.35 -22.10 5.75
CA LEU A 274 6.41 -22.75 6.67
C LEU A 274 4.97 -22.32 6.40
N LEU A 275 4.05 -23.29 6.49
CA LEU A 275 2.61 -23.01 6.60
C LEU A 275 2.20 -22.91 8.06
N THR A 276 1.20 -22.10 8.37
CA THR A 276 0.55 -22.17 9.69
C THR A 276 -0.27 -23.45 9.81
N GLU A 277 -0.38 -24.02 11.02
CA GLU A 277 -1.15 -25.26 11.30
C GLU A 277 -2.62 -25.22 10.79
N HIS A 278 -3.18 -24.03 10.67
CA HIS A 278 -4.55 -23.77 10.23
C HIS A 278 -4.66 -23.19 8.82
N ALA A 279 -3.58 -23.20 8.02
CA ALA A 279 -3.57 -22.64 6.67
C ALA A 279 -4.64 -23.29 5.79
N LEU A 280 -4.60 -24.61 5.63
CA LEU A 280 -5.56 -25.32 4.77
C LEU A 280 -7.00 -25.26 5.30
N TYR A 281 -7.18 -25.15 6.63
CA TYR A 281 -8.51 -24.93 7.21
C TYR A 281 -9.14 -23.63 6.70
N TRP A 282 -8.41 -22.51 6.73
CA TRP A 282 -8.96 -21.24 6.27
C TRP A 282 -9.17 -21.19 4.76
N ILE A 283 -8.30 -21.84 3.99
CA ILE A 283 -8.49 -21.98 2.54
C ILE A 283 -9.80 -22.72 2.25
N VAL A 284 -10.06 -23.83 2.93
CA VAL A 284 -11.29 -24.61 2.72
C VAL A 284 -12.52 -23.92 3.27
N GLU A 285 -12.40 -23.15 4.37
CA GLU A 285 -13.48 -22.29 4.85
C GLU A 285 -13.84 -21.23 3.79
N ALA A 286 -12.84 -20.62 3.16
CA ALA A 286 -13.04 -19.66 2.08
C ALA A 286 -13.68 -20.30 0.84
N ILE A 287 -13.32 -21.53 0.50
CA ILE A 287 -13.98 -22.32 -0.57
C ILE A 287 -15.45 -22.59 -0.24
N ASN A 288 -15.76 -22.94 1.02
CA ASN A 288 -17.15 -23.18 1.43
C ASN A 288 -17.99 -21.89 1.35
N ARG A 289 -17.41 -20.72 1.64
CA ARG A 289 -18.07 -19.43 1.45
C ARG A 289 -18.16 -18.99 -0.01
N ASN A 290 -17.21 -19.42 -0.84
CA ASN A 290 -17.08 -19.02 -2.24
C ASN A 290 -16.79 -20.26 -3.12
N PRO A 291 -17.78 -21.12 -3.40
CA PRO A 291 -17.56 -22.37 -4.16
C PRO A 291 -16.96 -22.17 -5.56
N GLU A 292 -17.23 -21.01 -6.15
CA GLU A 292 -16.74 -20.60 -7.47
C GLU A 292 -15.32 -19.99 -7.45
N ALA A 293 -14.65 -19.98 -6.29
CA ALA A 293 -13.28 -19.47 -6.18
C ALA A 293 -12.35 -20.20 -7.15
N GLY A 294 -11.65 -19.41 -7.97
CA GLY A 294 -10.62 -19.90 -8.90
C GLY A 294 -9.20 -19.65 -8.41
N LEU A 295 -9.04 -18.60 -7.60
CA LEU A 295 -7.79 -18.19 -6.96
C LEU A 295 -8.08 -17.74 -5.53
N ILE A 296 -7.30 -18.24 -4.57
CA ILE A 296 -7.32 -17.84 -3.17
C ILE A 296 -5.91 -17.45 -2.77
N TYR A 297 -5.74 -16.35 -2.05
CA TYR A 297 -4.45 -15.94 -1.52
C TYR A 297 -4.56 -15.41 -0.09
N SER A 298 -3.47 -15.48 0.66
CA SER A 298 -3.44 -15.12 2.08
C SER A 298 -2.48 -13.96 2.39
N ASP A 299 -2.59 -13.40 3.60
CA ASP A 299 -1.51 -12.61 4.17
C ASP A 299 -0.30 -13.52 4.45
N GLU A 300 0.89 -12.91 4.54
CA GLU A 300 2.14 -13.62 4.85
C GLU A 300 3.01 -12.76 5.79
N ASP A 301 3.97 -13.39 6.44
CA ASP A 301 5.05 -12.70 7.13
C ASP A 301 6.38 -13.40 6.85
N LYS A 302 7.47 -12.91 7.45
CA LYS A 302 8.79 -13.50 7.31
C LYS A 302 9.18 -14.25 8.57
N VAL A 303 10.00 -15.28 8.41
CA VAL A 303 10.71 -15.96 9.49
C VAL A 303 12.21 -15.89 9.30
N ASP A 304 12.95 -15.75 10.39
CA ASP A 304 14.41 -15.89 10.39
C ASP A 304 14.85 -17.35 10.54
N ALA A 305 16.16 -17.59 10.62
CA ALA A 305 16.73 -18.93 10.81
C ALA A 305 16.30 -19.60 12.13
N THR A 306 15.78 -18.85 13.09
CA THR A 306 15.27 -19.35 14.38
C THR A 306 13.74 -19.47 14.42
N ASN A 307 13.07 -19.31 13.27
CA ASN A 307 11.61 -19.26 13.14
C ASN A 307 10.95 -18.10 13.88
N ARG A 308 11.69 -17.04 14.21
CA ARG A 308 11.08 -15.82 14.75
C ARG A 308 10.41 -15.06 13.61
N ARG A 309 9.11 -14.83 13.77
CA ARG A 309 8.25 -14.13 12.78
C ARG A 309 8.44 -12.61 12.81
N TYR A 310 8.47 -11.94 11.66
CA TYR A 310 8.61 -10.48 11.54
C TYR A 310 8.08 -9.95 10.19
N ASP A 311 7.95 -8.63 10.05
CA ASP A 311 7.60 -7.93 8.80
C ASP A 311 6.35 -8.46 8.07
N PRO A 312 5.16 -8.43 8.71
CA PRO A 312 3.93 -8.94 8.13
C PRO A 312 3.44 -8.12 6.94
N TYR A 313 3.11 -8.81 5.85
CA TYR A 313 2.38 -8.24 4.73
C TYR A 313 0.88 -8.54 4.85
N PHE A 314 0.16 -7.60 5.44
CA PHE A 314 -1.29 -7.56 5.50
C PHE A 314 -1.86 -6.98 4.19
N LYS A 315 -2.31 -7.87 3.32
CA LYS A 315 -2.74 -7.55 1.96
C LYS A 315 -4.17 -7.03 1.96
N SER A 316 -4.52 -6.29 0.92
CA SER A 316 -5.92 -5.97 0.61
C SER A 316 -6.57 -7.11 -0.17
N LYS A 317 -7.87 -6.99 -0.44
CA LYS A 317 -8.50 -7.76 -1.55
C LYS A 317 -7.84 -7.38 -2.88
N LEU A 318 -8.20 -8.11 -3.95
CA LEU A 318 -7.56 -7.97 -5.25
C LEU A 318 -7.52 -6.49 -5.66
N ASN A 319 -6.32 -5.95 -5.75
CA ASN A 319 -6.06 -4.61 -6.22
C ASN A 319 -5.34 -4.75 -7.56
N TYR A 320 -6.10 -4.81 -8.65
CA TYR A 320 -5.55 -5.11 -9.97
C TYR A 320 -4.41 -4.17 -10.36
N GLU A 321 -4.52 -2.87 -10.08
CA GLU A 321 -3.44 -1.93 -10.41
C GLU A 321 -2.19 -2.15 -9.54
N LEU A 322 -2.36 -2.47 -8.26
CA LEU A 322 -1.23 -2.87 -7.42
C LEU A 322 -0.61 -4.19 -7.89
N LEU A 323 -1.43 -5.14 -8.36
CA LEU A 323 -0.99 -6.41 -8.93
C LEU A 323 -0.24 -6.21 -10.26
N LEU A 324 -0.43 -5.13 -11.01
CA LEU A 324 0.43 -4.82 -12.15
C LEU A 324 1.78 -4.21 -11.70
N ALA A 325 1.75 -3.47 -10.60
CA ALA A 325 2.93 -2.84 -10.03
C ALA A 325 3.86 -3.85 -9.33
N HIS A 326 3.30 -4.86 -8.64
CA HIS A 326 4.08 -5.94 -8.02
C HIS A 326 3.22 -7.19 -7.76
N ASN A 327 3.86 -8.35 -7.57
CA ASN A 327 3.16 -9.58 -7.24
C ASN A 327 2.59 -9.53 -5.81
N MET A 328 1.33 -9.10 -5.66
CA MET A 328 0.65 -9.06 -4.36
C MET A 328 0.02 -10.40 -3.96
N ILE A 329 -0.10 -11.35 -4.90
CA ILE A 329 -0.63 -12.69 -4.64
C ILE A 329 0.44 -13.51 -3.92
N CYS A 330 1.64 -13.55 -4.50
CA CYS A 330 2.85 -14.18 -3.97
C CYS A 330 2.52 -15.51 -3.26
N HIS A 331 2.90 -15.64 -1.98
CA HIS A 331 2.55 -16.78 -1.15
C HIS A 331 1.44 -16.40 -0.14
N LEU A 332 0.54 -17.29 0.28
CA LEU A 332 0.23 -18.62 -0.25
C LEU A 332 -0.79 -18.50 -1.39
N GLY A 333 -0.39 -18.72 -2.65
CA GLY A 333 -1.32 -18.81 -3.78
C GLY A 333 -1.96 -20.20 -3.89
N VAL A 334 -3.29 -20.26 -3.88
CA VAL A 334 -4.08 -21.50 -4.07
C VAL A 334 -4.99 -21.34 -5.28
N TYR A 335 -4.92 -22.30 -6.20
CA TYR A 335 -5.56 -22.22 -7.50
C TYR A 335 -6.43 -23.44 -7.75
N ARG A 336 -7.55 -23.27 -8.46
CA ARG A 336 -8.33 -24.42 -8.94
C ARG A 336 -7.48 -25.22 -9.93
N THR A 337 -7.22 -26.50 -9.65
CA THR A 337 -6.26 -27.33 -10.40
C THR A 337 -6.60 -27.42 -11.88
N ALA A 338 -7.88 -27.58 -12.21
CA ALA A 338 -8.36 -27.65 -13.59
C ALA A 338 -8.02 -26.38 -14.39
N LEU A 339 -8.09 -25.20 -13.75
CA LEU A 339 -7.77 -23.93 -14.38
C LEU A 339 -6.27 -23.84 -14.69
N VAL A 340 -5.40 -24.15 -13.72
CA VAL A 340 -3.95 -24.16 -13.92
C VAL A 340 -3.55 -25.10 -15.06
N ARG A 341 -4.14 -26.30 -15.12
CA ARG A 341 -3.89 -27.27 -16.20
C ARG A 341 -4.36 -26.76 -17.56
N SER A 342 -5.53 -26.13 -17.62
CA SER A 342 -6.05 -25.56 -18.87
C SER A 342 -5.17 -24.43 -19.43
N LEU A 343 -4.41 -23.76 -18.56
CA LEU A 343 -3.47 -22.69 -18.91
C LEU A 343 -2.06 -23.21 -19.21
N GLY A 344 -1.84 -24.53 -19.19
CA GLY A 344 -0.55 -25.16 -19.48
C GLY A 344 0.46 -25.13 -18.32
N GLY A 345 0.03 -24.83 -17.08
CA GLY A 345 0.90 -24.83 -15.90
C GLY A 345 1.88 -23.66 -15.84
N PHE A 346 3.08 -23.93 -15.33
CA PHE A 346 4.17 -22.96 -15.15
C PHE A 346 5.05 -22.86 -16.40
N ARG A 347 5.53 -21.66 -16.69
CA ARG A 347 6.27 -21.34 -17.91
C ARG A 347 7.74 -21.05 -17.58
N SER A 348 8.67 -21.87 -18.07
CA SER A 348 10.12 -21.75 -17.75
C SER A 348 10.74 -20.45 -18.22
N GLU A 349 10.19 -19.78 -19.22
CA GLU A 349 10.64 -18.44 -19.55
C GLU A 349 10.40 -17.44 -18.40
N PHE A 350 9.57 -17.75 -17.40
CA PHE A 350 9.32 -16.91 -16.24
C PHE A 350 9.98 -17.42 -14.95
N ASP A 351 10.98 -18.30 -15.02
CA ASP A 351 11.71 -18.71 -13.80
C ASP A 351 12.18 -17.48 -12.99
N GLY A 352 11.82 -17.46 -11.69
CA GLY A 352 12.00 -16.34 -10.76
C GLY A 352 10.75 -15.46 -10.57
N ALA A 353 9.77 -15.54 -11.46
CA ALA A 353 8.47 -14.86 -11.39
C ALA A 353 7.33 -15.73 -11.96
N GLN A 354 7.50 -17.04 -11.93
CA GLN A 354 6.60 -18.03 -12.54
C GLN A 354 5.23 -18.06 -11.85
N ASP A 355 5.21 -17.75 -10.56
CA ASP A 355 4.02 -17.59 -9.74
C ASP A 355 3.25 -16.31 -10.14
N TYR A 356 3.96 -15.21 -10.40
CA TYR A 356 3.38 -13.96 -10.86
C TYR A 356 2.78 -14.10 -12.25
N ASP A 357 3.50 -14.75 -13.17
CA ASP A 357 2.99 -15.11 -14.51
C ASP A 357 1.72 -15.96 -14.42
N LEU A 358 1.74 -17.01 -13.59
CA LEU A 358 0.58 -17.87 -13.40
C LEU A 358 -0.61 -17.09 -12.83
N ALA A 359 -0.39 -16.28 -11.79
CA ALA A 359 -1.43 -15.45 -11.19
C ALA A 359 -2.08 -14.52 -12.23
N LEU A 360 -1.27 -13.83 -13.04
CA LEU A 360 -1.76 -12.96 -14.12
C LEU A 360 -2.58 -13.72 -15.17
N ARG A 361 -2.13 -14.91 -15.59
CA ARG A 361 -2.89 -15.75 -16.55
C ARG A 361 -4.18 -16.31 -15.94
N VAL A 362 -4.19 -16.59 -14.64
CA VAL A 362 -5.37 -17.10 -13.92
C VAL A 362 -6.42 -16.00 -13.79
N ILE A 363 -6.05 -14.79 -13.36
CA ILE A 363 -7.03 -13.69 -13.22
C ILE A 363 -7.67 -13.30 -14.55
N GLU A 364 -7.00 -13.54 -15.69
CA GLU A 364 -7.56 -13.32 -17.03
C GLU A 364 -8.80 -14.21 -17.30
N LYS A 365 -8.98 -15.29 -16.53
CA LYS A 365 -10.09 -16.26 -16.68
C LYS A 365 -11.13 -16.18 -15.57
N LEU A 366 -10.98 -15.24 -14.64
CA LEU A 366 -11.81 -15.14 -13.45
C LEU A 366 -12.53 -13.80 -13.41
N GLU A 367 -13.78 -13.83 -12.95
CA GLU A 367 -14.45 -12.63 -12.48
C GLU A 367 -13.82 -12.18 -11.15
N PRO A 368 -13.84 -10.87 -10.81
CA PRO A 368 -13.22 -10.36 -9.59
C PRO A 368 -13.67 -11.07 -8.31
N ALA A 369 -14.94 -11.50 -8.23
CA ALA A 369 -15.50 -12.21 -7.08
C ALA A 369 -14.93 -13.64 -6.90
N GLN A 370 -14.33 -14.23 -7.94
CA GLN A 370 -13.72 -15.55 -7.89
C GLN A 370 -12.25 -15.52 -7.42
N VAL A 371 -11.71 -14.32 -7.15
CA VAL A 371 -10.39 -14.11 -6.55
C VAL A 371 -10.56 -13.73 -5.08
N VAL A 372 -10.26 -14.66 -4.18
CA VAL A 372 -10.60 -14.56 -2.77
C VAL A 372 -9.35 -14.29 -1.93
N HIS A 373 -9.38 -13.21 -1.14
CA HIS A 373 -8.36 -12.94 -0.13
C HIS A 373 -8.78 -13.51 1.22
N VAL A 374 -7.88 -14.23 1.87
CA VAL A 374 -8.00 -14.69 3.26
C VAL A 374 -7.10 -13.80 4.13
N PRO A 375 -7.64 -12.87 4.94
CA PRO A 375 -6.87 -11.90 5.71
C PRO A 375 -6.25 -12.50 6.99
N HIS A 376 -5.64 -13.69 6.86
CA HIS A 376 -4.88 -14.35 7.89
C HIS A 376 -3.47 -14.60 7.39
N VAL A 377 -2.47 -14.46 8.26
CA VAL A 377 -1.10 -14.86 7.94
C VAL A 377 -1.07 -16.38 7.93
N LEU A 378 -1.06 -16.98 6.73
CA LEU A 378 -1.06 -18.44 6.55
C LEU A 378 0.27 -18.99 6.04
N TYR A 379 1.20 -18.09 5.70
CA TYR A 379 2.49 -18.39 5.11
C TYR A 379 3.60 -17.61 5.82
N HIS A 380 4.72 -18.28 6.04
CA HIS A 380 5.92 -17.73 6.66
C HIS A 380 7.10 -17.88 5.70
N TRP A 381 7.49 -16.77 5.07
CA TRP A 381 8.60 -16.73 4.12
C TRP A 381 9.94 -16.65 4.84
N ARG A 382 10.81 -17.63 4.62
CA ARG A 382 12.13 -17.72 5.24
C ARG A 382 13.12 -16.80 4.54
N ALA A 383 13.55 -15.78 5.26
CA ALA A 383 14.51 -14.80 4.77
C ALA A 383 15.93 -15.10 5.31
N ILE A 384 16.68 -15.96 4.63
CA ILE A 384 18.07 -16.35 4.95
C ILE A 384 19.07 -15.92 3.86
N ALA A 385 20.35 -15.77 4.23
CA ALA A 385 21.40 -15.37 3.29
C ALA A 385 21.55 -16.41 2.16
N GLY A 386 21.39 -15.98 0.90
CA GLY A 386 21.35 -16.85 -0.28
C GLY A 386 19.95 -17.06 -0.86
N SER A 387 18.88 -16.75 -0.11
CA SER A 387 17.52 -16.67 -0.65
C SER A 387 17.35 -15.43 -1.55
N THR A 388 16.42 -15.51 -2.49
CA THR A 388 15.92 -14.38 -3.33
C THR A 388 15.57 -13.15 -2.47
N ALA A 389 15.22 -13.36 -1.19
CA ALA A 389 14.99 -12.30 -0.20
C ALA A 389 16.20 -11.35 0.01
N LEU A 390 17.44 -11.84 -0.13
CA LEU A 390 18.66 -11.09 0.25
C LEU A 390 19.71 -10.96 -0.87
N GLY A 391 19.70 -11.82 -1.90
CA GLY A 391 20.70 -11.80 -2.97
C GLY A 391 20.52 -10.68 -4.00
N ALA A 392 21.49 -9.76 -4.13
CA ALA A 392 21.42 -8.63 -5.09
C ALA A 392 21.42 -9.06 -6.57
N GLY A 393 22.02 -10.20 -6.91
CA GLY A 393 22.03 -10.76 -8.29
C GLY A 393 20.74 -11.50 -8.65
N GLU A 394 20.19 -12.28 -7.71
CA GLU A 394 18.92 -13.00 -7.88
C GLU A 394 17.73 -12.03 -8.03
N LYS A 395 17.74 -10.91 -7.31
CA LYS A 395 16.70 -9.86 -7.39
C LYS A 395 16.54 -9.26 -8.78
N ASN A 396 17.59 -9.27 -9.61
CA ASN A 396 17.54 -8.59 -10.91
C ASN A 396 16.83 -9.43 -11.98
N TYR A 397 17.07 -10.75 -12.06
CA TYR A 397 16.38 -11.57 -13.07
C TYR A 397 14.90 -11.78 -12.72
N ALA A 398 14.56 -11.99 -11.45
CA ALA A 398 13.18 -12.13 -11.00
C ALA A 398 12.35 -10.86 -11.30
N ALA A 399 12.91 -9.67 -11.03
CA ALA A 399 12.25 -8.41 -11.38
C ALA A 399 12.08 -8.23 -12.89
N VAL A 400 13.07 -8.64 -13.70
CA VAL A 400 12.98 -8.61 -15.17
C VAL A 400 11.92 -9.59 -15.68
N ALA A 401 11.89 -10.82 -15.16
CA ALA A 401 10.88 -11.81 -15.50
C ALA A 401 9.47 -11.33 -15.10
N GLY A 402 9.32 -10.74 -13.92
CA GLY A 402 8.07 -10.14 -13.45
C GLY A 402 7.58 -8.98 -14.32
N ARG A 403 8.49 -8.08 -14.74
CA ARG A 403 8.16 -7.02 -15.72
C ARG A 403 7.66 -7.60 -17.03
N ARG A 404 8.32 -8.63 -17.55
CA ARG A 404 7.88 -9.31 -18.77
C ARG A 404 6.53 -10.00 -18.59
N ALA A 405 6.26 -10.59 -17.42
CA ALA A 405 4.99 -11.26 -17.14
C ALA A 405 3.82 -10.27 -17.22
N VAL A 406 3.99 -9.08 -16.62
CA VAL A 406 3.02 -7.98 -16.71
C VAL A 406 2.86 -7.47 -18.14
N ALA A 407 3.98 -7.27 -18.86
CA ALA A 407 3.91 -6.83 -20.25
C ALA A 407 3.15 -7.82 -21.15
N GLU A 408 3.39 -9.12 -21.01
CA GLU A 408 2.65 -10.14 -21.76
C GLU A 408 1.18 -10.24 -21.33
N HIS A 409 0.88 -10.07 -20.04
CA HIS A 409 -0.50 -9.98 -19.55
C HIS A 409 -1.27 -8.83 -20.21
N LEU A 410 -0.68 -7.64 -20.22
CA LEU A 410 -1.29 -6.46 -20.85
C LEU A 410 -1.47 -6.67 -22.37
N ALA A 411 -0.49 -7.28 -23.04
CA ALA A 411 -0.60 -7.64 -24.45
C ALA A 411 -1.73 -8.63 -24.72
N ARG A 412 -1.91 -9.69 -23.90
CA ARG A 412 -3.03 -10.64 -24.01
C ARG A 412 -4.39 -9.98 -23.78
N LYS A 413 -4.44 -8.98 -22.89
CA LYS A 413 -5.63 -8.16 -22.63
C LYS A 413 -5.90 -7.11 -23.73
N GLY A 414 -5.02 -6.97 -24.72
CA GLY A 414 -5.13 -5.95 -25.77
C GLY A 414 -4.89 -4.52 -25.27
N LEU A 415 -4.23 -4.36 -24.12
CA LEU A 415 -3.94 -3.07 -23.52
C LEU A 415 -2.55 -2.60 -23.95
N ALA A 416 -2.51 -1.53 -24.75
CA ALA A 416 -1.25 -0.90 -25.14
C ALA A 416 -0.62 -0.19 -23.94
N ALA A 417 0.50 -0.71 -23.45
CA ALA A 417 1.22 -0.16 -22.31
C ALA A 417 2.71 -0.49 -22.35
N GLU A 418 3.51 0.37 -21.74
CA GLU A 418 4.92 0.14 -21.46
C GLU A 418 5.09 -0.25 -19.99
N VAL A 419 5.88 -1.29 -19.71
CA VAL A 419 6.19 -1.75 -18.35
C VAL A 419 7.67 -1.50 -18.06
N THR A 420 7.96 -0.60 -17.12
CA THR A 420 9.31 -0.17 -16.76
C THR A 420 9.58 -0.32 -15.26
N GLU A 421 10.80 -0.03 -14.82
CA GLU A 421 11.12 0.08 -13.39
C GLU A 421 10.36 1.24 -12.76
N ALA A 422 9.73 1.01 -11.61
CA ALA A 422 9.19 2.11 -10.82
C ALA A 422 10.35 3.00 -10.31
N PRO A 423 10.36 4.31 -10.58
CA PRO A 423 11.50 5.18 -10.28
C PRO A 423 11.94 5.17 -8.81
N GLU A 424 10.97 5.20 -7.89
CA GLU A 424 11.20 5.24 -6.43
C GLU A 424 11.23 3.83 -5.80
N ALA A 425 10.98 2.77 -6.59
CA ALA A 425 10.95 1.38 -6.12
C ALA A 425 11.39 0.42 -7.25
N ARG A 426 12.67 0.47 -7.64
CA ARG A 426 13.18 -0.15 -8.89
C ARG A 426 13.00 -1.68 -9.02
N ALA A 427 12.79 -2.37 -7.91
CA ALA A 427 12.44 -3.80 -7.92
C ALA A 427 10.99 -4.06 -8.40
N GLN A 428 10.16 -3.02 -8.42
CA GLN A 428 8.75 -3.05 -8.78
C GLN A 428 8.52 -2.40 -10.15
N ASN A 429 7.29 -2.52 -10.64
CA ASN A 429 6.92 -2.12 -11.98
C ASN A 429 6.18 -0.77 -11.97
N ARG A 430 6.47 0.06 -12.97
CA ARG A 430 5.60 1.13 -13.44
C ARG A 430 4.93 0.65 -14.72
N VAL A 431 3.60 0.74 -14.78
CA VAL A 431 2.84 0.56 -16.02
C VAL A 431 2.44 1.93 -16.54
N ARG A 432 2.83 2.24 -17.77
CA ARG A 432 2.45 3.45 -18.48
C ARG A 432 1.56 3.07 -19.65
N PHE A 433 0.26 3.25 -19.49
CA PHE A 433 -0.71 2.99 -20.57
C PHE A 433 -0.53 4.00 -21.70
N ALA A 434 -0.78 3.57 -22.93
CA ALA A 434 -0.77 4.47 -24.08
C ALA A 434 -1.90 5.48 -23.96
N CYS A 435 -1.59 6.76 -24.15
CA CYS A 435 -2.61 7.80 -24.25
C CYS A 435 -3.42 7.61 -25.55
N PRO A 436 -4.76 7.73 -25.52
CA PRO A 436 -5.58 7.70 -26.72
C PRO A 436 -5.15 8.73 -27.77
N THR A 437 -5.27 8.34 -29.04
CA THR A 437 -5.01 9.20 -30.21
C THR A 437 -6.22 9.14 -31.16
N PRO A 438 -6.87 10.28 -31.49
CA PRO A 438 -6.57 11.63 -30.99
C PRO A 438 -6.80 11.75 -29.48
N GLN A 439 -6.08 12.69 -28.84
CA GLN A 439 -6.26 13.01 -27.43
C GLN A 439 -7.69 13.49 -27.18
N PRO A 440 -8.46 12.89 -26.24
CA PRO A 440 -9.80 13.38 -25.90
C PRO A 440 -9.73 14.77 -25.26
N LEU A 441 -10.79 15.56 -25.44
CA LEU A 441 -10.84 16.86 -24.79
C LEU A 441 -11.05 16.68 -23.28
N VAL A 442 -10.17 17.28 -22.48
CA VAL A 442 -10.31 17.36 -21.01
C VAL A 442 -10.86 18.73 -20.63
N SER A 443 -11.97 18.79 -19.89
CA SER A 443 -12.44 20.03 -19.27
C SER A 443 -11.98 20.11 -17.83
N ILE A 444 -11.05 21.00 -17.55
CA ILE A 444 -10.53 21.27 -16.20
C ILE A 444 -11.44 22.32 -15.54
N ILE A 445 -12.09 21.95 -14.44
CA ILE A 445 -13.04 22.77 -13.71
C ILE A 445 -12.38 23.27 -12.43
N ILE A 446 -12.30 24.59 -12.27
CA ILE A 446 -11.63 25.25 -11.15
C ILE A 446 -12.59 26.23 -10.47
N PRO A 447 -13.26 25.82 -9.38
CA PRO A 447 -13.99 26.75 -8.53
C PRO A 447 -13.03 27.69 -7.79
N THR A 448 -13.35 28.98 -7.75
CA THR A 448 -12.53 29.99 -7.10
C THR A 448 -13.38 31.06 -6.46
N LYS A 449 -12.84 31.69 -5.41
CA LYS A 449 -13.37 32.91 -4.82
C LYS A 449 -12.21 33.72 -4.27
N ASP A 450 -12.02 34.92 -4.82
CA ASP A 450 -10.93 35.83 -4.47
C ASP A 450 -9.54 35.16 -4.61
N ARG A 451 -8.49 35.69 -3.95
CA ARG A 451 -7.15 35.09 -3.91
C ARG A 451 -6.56 34.85 -5.31
N ALA A 452 -6.49 35.94 -6.07
CA ALA A 452 -5.89 35.98 -7.39
C ALA A 452 -4.47 35.36 -7.42
N ASP A 453 -3.71 35.47 -6.33
CA ASP A 453 -2.38 34.87 -6.17
C ASP A 453 -2.38 33.34 -6.34
N LEU A 454 -3.34 32.65 -5.72
CA LEU A 454 -3.46 31.18 -5.81
C LEU A 454 -3.91 30.76 -7.20
N LEU A 455 -4.96 31.39 -7.72
CA LEU A 455 -5.48 31.06 -9.04
C LEU A 455 -4.45 31.35 -10.14
N GLU A 456 -3.74 32.48 -10.06
CA GLU A 456 -2.70 32.82 -11.03
C GLU A 456 -1.53 31.82 -10.97
N MET A 457 -1.08 31.41 -9.77
CA MET A 457 -0.10 30.34 -9.62
C MET A 457 -0.58 29.05 -10.29
N CYS A 458 -1.82 28.65 -10.03
CA CYS A 458 -2.41 27.44 -10.59
C CYS A 458 -2.44 27.50 -12.13
N LEU A 459 -3.02 28.57 -12.70
CA LEU A 459 -3.14 28.76 -14.15
C LEU A 459 -1.78 28.89 -14.84
N ASN A 460 -0.81 29.56 -14.20
CA ASN A 460 0.54 29.67 -14.73
C ASN A 460 1.24 28.31 -14.75
N SER A 461 1.13 27.52 -13.67
CA SER A 461 1.69 26.17 -13.64
C SER A 461 1.04 25.26 -14.68
N LEU A 462 -0.28 25.39 -14.88
CA LEU A 462 -1.03 24.65 -15.88
C LEU A 462 -0.56 24.96 -17.30
N GLN A 463 -0.40 26.24 -17.64
CA GLN A 463 0.08 26.66 -18.97
C GLN A 463 1.56 26.33 -19.20
N ALA A 464 2.40 26.52 -18.19
CA ALA A 464 3.85 26.40 -18.34
C ALA A 464 4.35 24.95 -18.31
N LYS A 465 3.66 24.05 -17.60
CA LYS A 465 4.17 22.69 -17.36
C LYS A 465 3.38 21.60 -18.08
N THR A 466 2.07 21.75 -18.30
CA THR A 466 1.25 20.65 -18.86
C THR A 466 1.62 20.37 -20.31
N SER A 467 2.06 19.14 -20.61
CA SER A 467 2.36 18.71 -21.99
C SER A 467 1.10 18.33 -22.78
N TYR A 468 0.02 17.94 -22.09
CA TYR A 468 -1.24 17.54 -22.74
C TYR A 468 -1.84 18.73 -23.48
N SER A 469 -2.19 18.54 -24.76
CA SER A 469 -2.54 19.67 -25.62
C SER A 469 -4.05 19.96 -25.69
N ASN A 470 -4.88 18.92 -25.58
CA ASN A 470 -6.31 19.01 -25.84
C ASN A 470 -7.14 19.18 -24.56
N TYR A 471 -6.99 20.32 -23.89
CA TYR A 471 -7.78 20.65 -22.70
C TYR A 471 -8.41 22.04 -22.79
N GLU A 472 -9.50 22.24 -22.07
CA GLU A 472 -10.06 23.57 -21.78
C GLU A 472 -10.11 23.79 -20.27
N VAL A 473 -10.28 25.04 -19.85
CA VAL A 473 -10.33 25.41 -18.44
C VAL A 473 -11.56 26.24 -18.17
N ILE A 474 -12.41 25.78 -17.26
CA ILE A 474 -13.62 26.43 -16.81
C ILE A 474 -13.40 26.91 -15.38
N ILE A 475 -13.28 28.22 -15.22
CA ILE A 475 -13.07 28.87 -13.93
C ILE A 475 -14.44 29.30 -13.42
N VAL A 476 -14.85 28.77 -12.27
CA VAL A 476 -16.14 29.10 -11.65
C VAL A 476 -15.90 30.16 -10.58
N ASP A 477 -16.18 31.42 -10.92
CA ASP A 477 -16.09 32.55 -9.99
C ASP A 477 -17.30 32.55 -9.04
N ASN A 478 -17.10 32.14 -7.79
CA ASN A 478 -18.15 32.13 -6.76
C ASN A 478 -18.29 33.50 -6.05
N GLY A 479 -18.49 34.55 -6.85
CA GLY A 479 -18.73 35.90 -6.36
C GLY A 479 -17.49 36.57 -5.78
N SER A 480 -16.36 36.52 -6.49
CA SER A 480 -15.14 37.25 -6.11
C SER A 480 -15.39 38.76 -6.12
N VAL A 481 -14.84 39.45 -5.12
CA VAL A 481 -14.99 40.89 -4.88
C VAL A 481 -13.64 41.64 -4.89
N GLU A 482 -12.52 40.92 -4.73
CA GLU A 482 -11.20 41.52 -4.74
C GLU A 482 -10.85 42.10 -6.12
N PRO A 483 -10.40 43.37 -6.21
CA PRO A 483 -10.00 43.99 -7.48
C PRO A 483 -8.92 43.22 -8.23
N ALA A 484 -7.99 42.58 -7.50
CA ALA A 484 -6.93 41.77 -8.10
C ALA A 484 -7.49 40.56 -8.87
N THR A 485 -8.55 39.94 -8.36
CA THR A 485 -9.19 38.78 -8.99
C THR A 485 -9.96 39.18 -10.24
N GLN A 486 -10.65 40.32 -10.21
CA GLN A 486 -11.29 40.89 -11.40
C GLN A 486 -10.26 41.24 -12.49
N ALA A 487 -9.15 41.87 -12.09
CA ALA A 487 -8.04 42.16 -13.00
C ALA A 487 -7.39 40.88 -13.59
N LEU A 488 -7.35 39.78 -12.83
CA LEU A 488 -6.92 38.49 -13.36
C LEU A 488 -7.89 37.96 -14.41
N PHE A 489 -9.21 37.97 -14.14
CA PHE A 489 -10.22 37.52 -15.11
C PHE A 489 -10.19 38.33 -16.40
N ASP A 490 -10.00 39.65 -16.33
CA ASP A 490 -9.86 40.51 -17.51
C ASP A 490 -8.65 40.15 -18.39
N ARG A 491 -7.59 39.57 -17.80
CA ARG A 491 -6.42 39.08 -18.55
C ARG A 491 -6.64 37.70 -19.18
N LEU A 492 -7.59 36.91 -18.68
CA LEU A 492 -7.88 35.56 -19.17
C LEU A 492 -8.76 35.58 -20.44
N LYS A 493 -8.24 36.17 -21.52
CA LYS A 493 -8.93 36.28 -22.82
C LYS A 493 -8.59 35.16 -23.81
N ALA A 494 -7.71 34.23 -23.47
CA ALA A 494 -7.33 33.16 -24.38
C ALA A 494 -8.52 32.20 -24.60
N PRO A 495 -8.74 31.68 -25.83
CA PRO A 495 -9.89 30.80 -26.15
C PRO A 495 -10.01 29.55 -25.27
N ARG A 496 -8.92 29.14 -24.61
CA ARG A 496 -8.88 27.97 -23.73
C ARG A 496 -9.50 28.21 -22.35
N PHE A 497 -9.59 29.46 -21.89
CA PHE A 497 -10.16 29.82 -20.59
C PHE A 497 -11.60 30.30 -20.75
N LYS A 498 -12.47 29.79 -19.88
CA LYS A 498 -13.85 30.24 -19.76
C LYS A 498 -14.14 30.58 -18.31
N VAL A 499 -14.29 31.86 -18.00
CA VAL A 499 -14.72 32.31 -16.67
C VAL A 499 -16.25 32.33 -16.63
N VAL A 500 -16.83 31.67 -15.63
CA VAL A 500 -18.28 31.60 -15.40
C VAL A 500 -18.55 32.12 -13.99
N ARG A 501 -19.35 33.19 -13.91
CA ARG A 501 -19.76 33.77 -12.62
C ARG A 501 -20.97 33.03 -12.05
N ASP A 502 -20.91 32.74 -10.75
CA ASP A 502 -21.95 32.08 -9.98
C ASP A 502 -22.05 32.68 -8.57
N ASP A 503 -22.99 33.59 -8.37
CA ASP A 503 -23.19 34.28 -7.10
C ASP A 503 -24.03 33.48 -6.08
N SER A 504 -24.29 32.18 -6.32
CA SER A 504 -25.01 31.34 -5.35
C SER A 504 -24.18 31.10 -4.07
N PRO A 505 -24.82 30.75 -2.93
CA PRO A 505 -24.11 30.38 -1.72
C PRO A 505 -23.08 29.26 -1.99
N PHE A 506 -21.90 29.36 -1.39
CA PHE A 506 -20.81 28.42 -1.65
C PHE A 506 -21.26 26.97 -1.39
N ASN A 507 -21.13 26.15 -2.44
CA ASN A 507 -21.31 24.71 -2.39
C ASN A 507 -20.40 24.11 -3.45
N TYR A 508 -19.33 23.44 -3.01
CA TYR A 508 -18.31 22.90 -3.89
C TYR A 508 -18.91 21.91 -4.90
N SER A 509 -19.77 21.01 -4.43
CA SER A 509 -20.46 20.03 -5.26
C SER A 509 -21.34 20.69 -6.31
N ALA A 510 -22.14 21.68 -5.91
CA ALA A 510 -23.06 22.36 -6.82
C ALA A 510 -22.34 23.22 -7.88
N LEU A 511 -21.24 23.88 -7.50
CA LEU A 511 -20.39 24.64 -8.43
C LEU A 511 -19.79 23.73 -9.50
N ASN A 512 -19.20 22.60 -9.09
CA ASN A 512 -18.64 21.61 -10.02
C ASN A 512 -19.73 20.99 -10.91
N ASN A 513 -20.89 20.62 -10.36
CA ASN A 513 -22.00 20.07 -11.13
C ASN A 513 -22.50 21.04 -12.21
N ARG A 514 -22.61 22.33 -11.90
CA ARG A 514 -23.01 23.37 -12.86
C ARG A 514 -21.96 23.56 -13.95
N ALA A 515 -20.68 23.61 -13.58
CA ALA A 515 -19.59 23.72 -14.55
C ALA A 515 -19.46 22.49 -15.44
N ALA A 516 -19.67 21.28 -14.91
CA ALA A 516 -19.68 20.04 -15.68
C ALA A 516 -20.73 20.04 -16.80
N ARG A 517 -21.88 20.72 -16.61
CA ARG A 517 -22.88 20.89 -17.68
C ARG A 517 -22.43 21.83 -18.80
N LEU A 518 -21.50 22.74 -18.51
CA LEU A 518 -20.94 23.69 -19.47
C LEU A 518 -19.70 23.16 -20.19
N ALA A 519 -19.12 22.06 -19.68
CA ALA A 519 -17.95 21.40 -20.22
C ALA A 519 -18.22 20.81 -21.60
N ARG A 520 -17.20 20.83 -22.48
CA ARG A 520 -17.22 20.16 -23.78
C ARG A 520 -16.39 18.87 -23.80
N GLY A 521 -15.54 18.67 -22.79
CA GLY A 521 -14.66 17.53 -22.68
C GLY A 521 -15.37 16.21 -22.49
N GLU A 522 -14.77 15.15 -23.02
CA GLU A 522 -15.14 13.75 -22.76
C GLU A 522 -14.68 13.31 -21.37
N LEU A 523 -13.65 13.97 -20.85
CA LEU A 523 -13.13 13.81 -19.50
C LEU A 523 -13.31 15.12 -18.73
N LEU A 524 -13.68 15.01 -17.45
CA LEU A 524 -13.79 16.11 -16.52
C LEU A 524 -12.67 15.99 -15.48
N CYS A 525 -11.91 17.07 -15.28
CA CYS A 525 -10.94 17.18 -14.21
C CYS A 525 -11.45 18.19 -13.16
N LEU A 526 -11.84 17.71 -11.99
CA LEU A 526 -12.17 18.57 -10.85
C LEU A 526 -10.85 18.97 -10.18
N MET A 527 -10.59 20.27 -10.07
CA MET A 527 -9.32 20.77 -9.57
C MET A 527 -9.51 22.01 -8.68
N ASN A 528 -8.81 22.06 -7.55
CA ASN A 528 -8.82 23.25 -6.70
C ASN A 528 -7.95 24.37 -7.30
N ASN A 529 -8.24 25.62 -6.91
CA ASN A 529 -7.54 26.80 -7.41
C ASN A 529 -6.13 27.01 -6.80
N ASP A 530 -5.73 26.20 -5.82
CA ASP A 530 -4.47 26.26 -5.08
C ASP A 530 -3.55 25.06 -5.37
N ILE A 531 -3.74 24.46 -6.55
CA ILE A 531 -2.90 23.39 -7.11
C ILE A 531 -1.74 23.98 -7.91
N GLU A 532 -0.53 23.49 -7.64
CA GLU A 532 0.67 23.79 -8.42
C GLU A 532 1.22 22.49 -9.03
N ILE A 533 1.24 22.42 -10.36
CA ILE A 533 1.69 21.23 -11.10
C ILE A 533 3.21 21.05 -10.94
N LEU A 534 3.67 19.81 -10.75
CA LEU A 534 5.10 19.47 -10.66
C LEU A 534 5.58 18.67 -11.88
N THR A 535 4.80 17.69 -12.33
CA THR A 535 5.16 16.80 -13.44
C THR A 535 4.49 17.23 -14.75
N PRO A 536 5.24 17.44 -15.86
CA PRO A 536 4.67 17.90 -17.12
C PRO A 536 3.60 16.99 -17.74
N ASP A 537 3.81 15.67 -17.68
CA ASP A 537 2.94 14.65 -18.28
C ASP A 537 1.83 14.15 -17.34
N TRP A 538 1.49 14.94 -16.32
CA TRP A 538 0.50 14.57 -15.31
C TRP A 538 -0.87 14.23 -15.92
N LEU A 539 -1.30 15.01 -16.92
CA LEU A 539 -2.62 14.85 -17.51
C LEU A 539 -2.64 13.67 -18.48
N GLU A 540 -1.58 13.46 -19.27
CA GLU A 540 -1.39 12.23 -20.06
C GLU A 540 -1.45 10.99 -19.18
N GLU A 541 -0.73 11.00 -18.06
CA GLU A 541 -0.69 9.91 -17.09
C GLU A 541 -2.10 9.61 -16.58
N MET A 542 -2.83 10.62 -16.09
CA MET A 542 -4.19 10.42 -15.57
C MET A 542 -5.18 10.01 -16.67
N VAL A 543 -5.10 10.61 -17.87
CA VAL A 543 -5.93 10.27 -19.03
C VAL A 543 -5.71 8.82 -19.45
N SER A 544 -4.47 8.32 -19.40
CA SER A 544 -4.16 6.94 -19.78
C SER A 544 -4.92 5.91 -18.93
N PHE A 545 -5.17 6.21 -17.66
CA PHE A 545 -6.02 5.41 -16.78
C PHE A 545 -7.51 5.68 -17.01
N ALA A 546 -7.92 6.96 -17.02
CA ALA A 546 -9.33 7.35 -17.15
C ALA A 546 -9.94 6.94 -18.50
N TRP A 547 -9.11 6.69 -19.52
CA TRP A 547 -9.56 6.21 -20.81
C TRP A 547 -9.88 4.70 -20.83
N ARG A 548 -9.57 3.96 -19.78
CA ARG A 548 -10.03 2.57 -19.67
C ARG A 548 -11.50 2.53 -19.27
N GLU A 549 -12.27 1.62 -19.87
CA GLU A 549 -13.72 1.52 -19.63
C GLU A 549 -14.07 1.05 -18.21
N ASP A 550 -13.17 0.31 -17.58
CA ASP A 550 -13.32 -0.26 -16.24
C ASP A 550 -12.81 0.66 -15.12
N VAL A 551 -12.36 1.87 -15.46
CA VAL A 551 -11.84 2.88 -14.53
C VAL A 551 -12.83 4.03 -14.39
N GLY A 552 -13.14 4.38 -13.13
CA GLY A 552 -14.08 5.43 -12.78
C GLY A 552 -13.38 6.77 -12.52
N CYS A 553 -12.77 6.90 -11.34
CA CYS A 553 -12.03 8.11 -10.96
C CYS A 553 -10.51 7.86 -10.97
N VAL A 554 -9.74 8.87 -11.34
CA VAL A 554 -8.27 8.87 -11.28
C VAL A 554 -7.79 10.05 -10.43
N GLY A 555 -6.96 9.77 -9.43
CA GLY A 555 -6.39 10.78 -8.52
C GLY A 555 -4.88 10.95 -8.70
N ALA A 556 -4.41 12.19 -8.51
CA ALA A 556 -2.99 12.56 -8.52
C ALA A 556 -2.33 12.43 -7.14
N ARG A 557 -0.99 12.37 -7.09
CA ARG A 557 -0.22 12.51 -5.85
C ARG A 557 -0.13 13.99 -5.45
N LEU A 558 -0.64 14.31 -4.27
CA LEU A 558 -0.57 15.67 -3.72
C LEU A 558 0.42 15.74 -2.56
N TRP A 559 1.27 16.76 -2.62
CA TRP A 559 2.24 17.08 -1.59
C TRP A 559 1.81 18.33 -0.82
N TYR A 560 2.10 18.35 0.49
CA TYR A 560 2.20 19.59 1.23
C TYR A 560 3.42 20.39 0.75
N PRO A 561 3.41 21.73 0.84
CA PRO A 561 4.58 22.56 0.48
C PRO A 561 5.87 22.20 1.24
N ASP A 562 5.77 21.53 2.39
CA ASP A 562 6.90 21.05 3.19
C ASP A 562 7.48 19.70 2.73
N GLY A 563 6.99 19.15 1.61
CA GLY A 563 7.48 17.89 1.03
C GLY A 563 6.95 16.63 1.71
N ARG A 564 5.94 16.73 2.57
CA ARG A 564 5.23 15.57 3.12
C ARG A 564 4.02 15.21 2.27
N LEU A 565 3.73 13.91 2.16
CA LEU A 565 2.61 13.41 1.37
C LEU A 565 1.29 13.86 1.99
N GLN A 566 0.44 14.47 1.17
CA GLN A 566 -0.91 14.90 1.57
C GLN A 566 -1.96 13.92 1.08
N HIS A 567 -1.87 13.50 -0.19
CA HIS A 567 -2.81 12.57 -0.81
C HIS A 567 -2.09 11.42 -1.51
N GLY A 568 -2.16 10.23 -0.91
CA GLY A 568 -1.73 8.96 -1.48
C GLY A 568 -2.88 8.04 -1.91
N GLY A 569 -4.06 8.59 -2.20
CA GLY A 569 -5.34 7.87 -2.24
C GLY A 569 -6.12 7.98 -0.91
N CYS A 570 -7.37 7.50 -0.86
CA CYS A 570 -8.21 7.50 0.34
C CYS A 570 -8.63 6.09 0.75
N VAL A 571 -8.45 5.79 2.04
CA VAL A 571 -8.94 4.58 2.70
C VAL A 571 -10.19 4.93 3.49
N ILE A 572 -11.31 4.24 3.25
CA ILE A 572 -12.55 4.42 3.99
C ILE A 572 -12.47 3.78 5.38
N GLY A 573 -13.20 4.37 6.33
CA GLY A 573 -13.20 3.99 7.73
C GLY A 573 -12.11 4.65 8.57
N VAL A 574 -10.99 5.06 7.97
CA VAL A 574 -9.93 5.80 8.69
C VAL A 574 -10.51 7.10 9.24
N GLY A 575 -10.28 7.36 10.53
CA GLY A 575 -10.85 8.52 11.23
C GLY A 575 -12.39 8.48 11.37
N GLY A 576 -13.03 7.36 11.01
CA GLY A 576 -14.46 7.13 11.10
C GLY A 576 -15.26 7.37 9.82
N ILE A 577 -14.66 7.90 8.76
CA ILE A 577 -15.28 8.07 7.43
C ILE A 577 -14.28 7.70 6.33
N ALA A 578 -13.21 8.47 6.19
CA ALA A 578 -12.13 8.24 5.24
C ALA A 578 -10.89 9.06 5.65
N GLY A 579 -9.71 8.55 5.30
CA GLY A 579 -8.43 9.22 5.53
C GLY A 579 -7.48 9.03 4.35
N HIS A 580 -6.56 9.98 4.16
CA HIS A 580 -5.58 9.91 3.07
C HIS A 580 -4.48 8.91 3.39
N SER A 581 -4.26 7.95 2.49
CA SER A 581 -3.22 6.93 2.63
C SER A 581 -1.84 7.58 2.80
N HIS A 582 -1.07 7.12 3.80
CA HIS A 582 0.30 7.55 4.09
C HIS A 582 0.45 9.07 4.33
N LYS A 583 -0.60 9.72 4.84
CA LYS A 583 -0.55 11.15 5.16
C LYS A 583 0.66 11.46 6.05
N TYR A 584 1.36 12.54 5.71
CA TYR A 584 2.59 13.02 6.33
C TYR A 584 3.86 12.20 6.07
N LEU A 585 3.81 11.17 5.22
CA LEU A 585 5.01 10.44 4.83
C LEU A 585 6.00 11.38 4.12
N PRO A 586 7.27 11.48 4.57
CA PRO A 586 8.25 12.35 3.90
C PRO A 586 8.60 11.86 2.50
N LYS A 587 8.86 12.79 1.57
CA LYS A 587 9.31 12.47 0.21
C LYS A 587 10.56 11.57 0.23
N GLY A 588 10.61 10.61 -0.70
CA GLY A 588 11.67 9.60 -0.79
C GLY A 588 11.43 8.33 0.05
N HIS A 589 10.41 8.32 0.90
CA HIS A 589 9.97 7.10 1.57
C HIS A 589 8.91 6.38 0.75
N VAL A 590 9.06 5.07 0.60
CA VAL A 590 8.18 4.25 -0.24
C VAL A 590 6.87 3.83 0.47
N GLY A 591 6.81 4.00 1.79
CA GLY A 591 5.65 3.63 2.61
C GLY A 591 5.44 2.12 2.75
N TYR A 592 4.27 1.74 3.25
CA TYR A 592 3.88 0.34 3.48
C TYR A 592 3.96 -0.48 2.19
N PHE A 593 4.90 -1.43 2.11
CA PHE A 593 5.13 -2.28 0.93
C PHE A 593 5.20 -1.49 -0.39
N ALA A 594 5.89 -0.35 -0.39
CA ALA A 594 6.02 0.56 -1.54
C ALA A 594 4.71 1.19 -2.06
N ARG A 595 3.58 1.02 -1.35
CA ARG A 595 2.27 1.56 -1.77
C ARG A 595 2.21 3.09 -1.84
N ALA A 596 3.16 3.85 -1.29
CA ALA A 596 3.16 5.30 -1.46
C ALA A 596 3.79 5.76 -2.79
N VAL A 597 4.35 4.83 -3.58
CA VAL A 597 5.10 5.12 -4.82
C VAL A 597 4.73 4.19 -5.98
N LEU A 598 3.69 3.37 -5.83
CA LEU A 598 3.14 2.50 -6.87
C LEU A 598 1.70 2.87 -7.18
N HIS A 599 1.35 2.83 -8.47
CA HIS A 599 -0.03 2.99 -8.93
C HIS A 599 -0.90 1.86 -8.35
N GLN A 600 -2.08 2.20 -7.86
CA GLN A 600 -2.99 1.23 -7.25
C GLN A 600 -4.43 1.73 -7.25
N SER A 601 -5.37 0.83 -7.01
CA SER A 601 -6.76 1.19 -6.73
C SER A 601 -6.95 1.58 -5.26
N PHE A 602 -7.83 2.54 -5.02
CA PHE A 602 -8.34 2.91 -3.70
C PHE A 602 -9.87 3.00 -3.73
N SER A 603 -10.50 3.01 -2.56
CA SER A 603 -11.95 3.23 -2.48
C SER A 603 -12.33 4.64 -2.93
N ALA A 604 -11.50 5.64 -2.65
CA ALA A 604 -11.69 7.01 -3.13
C ALA A 604 -10.37 7.73 -3.45
N VAL A 605 -10.49 8.80 -4.22
CA VAL A 605 -9.45 9.81 -4.48
C VAL A 605 -10.05 11.20 -4.25
N THR A 606 -9.21 12.21 -4.04
CA THR A 606 -9.72 13.54 -3.69
C THR A 606 -10.05 14.40 -4.90
N ALA A 607 -11.13 15.19 -4.81
CA ALA A 607 -11.48 16.18 -5.84
C ALA A 607 -10.58 17.43 -5.86
N ALA A 608 -9.55 17.51 -5.00
CA ALA A 608 -8.51 18.52 -5.19
C ALA A 608 -7.79 18.38 -6.54
N CYS A 609 -7.68 17.15 -7.05
CA CYS A 609 -7.38 16.85 -8.46
C CYS A 609 -7.90 15.43 -8.80
N LEU A 610 -9.09 15.37 -9.42
CA LEU A 610 -9.79 14.13 -9.79
C LEU A 610 -10.19 14.17 -11.26
N LEU A 611 -9.76 13.18 -12.04
CA LEU A 611 -10.15 12.99 -13.43
C LEU A 611 -11.17 11.87 -13.55
N VAL A 612 -12.24 12.08 -14.32
CA VAL A 612 -13.33 11.11 -14.52
C VAL A 612 -13.92 11.26 -15.92
N ARG A 613 -14.42 10.16 -16.50
CA ARG A 613 -15.22 10.24 -17.74
C ARG A 613 -16.48 11.04 -17.49
N ARG A 614 -16.80 11.95 -18.40
CA ARG A 614 -18.03 12.75 -18.32
C ARG A 614 -19.27 11.85 -18.25
N SER A 615 -19.31 10.80 -19.06
CA SER A 615 -20.41 9.82 -19.05
C SER A 615 -20.59 9.17 -17.68
N THR A 616 -19.50 8.77 -17.02
CA THR A 616 -19.53 8.21 -15.65
C THR A 616 -19.98 9.26 -14.63
N PHE A 617 -19.49 10.50 -14.72
CA PHE A 617 -19.92 11.59 -13.84
C PHE A 617 -21.43 11.86 -13.97
N GLU A 618 -21.96 11.90 -15.20
CA GLU A 618 -23.38 12.08 -15.50
C GLU A 618 -24.21 10.87 -15.07
N GLN A 619 -23.73 9.64 -15.29
CA GLN A 619 -24.38 8.40 -14.84
C GLN A 619 -24.61 8.40 -13.33
N MET A 620 -23.65 8.94 -12.57
CA MET A 620 -23.75 9.05 -11.11
C MET A 620 -24.58 10.25 -10.64
N GLY A 621 -25.04 11.13 -11.54
CA GLY A 621 -25.74 12.36 -11.19
C GLY A 621 -24.82 13.46 -10.63
N GLY A 622 -23.51 13.36 -10.84
CA GLY A 622 -22.49 14.27 -10.33
C GLY A 622 -22.21 14.12 -8.83
N LEU A 623 -21.65 15.18 -8.24
CA LEU A 623 -21.38 15.28 -6.80
C LEU A 623 -22.70 15.53 -6.03
N ASP A 624 -22.82 14.98 -4.83
CA ASP A 624 -24.02 15.18 -4.01
C ASP A 624 -24.01 16.58 -3.38
N GLU A 625 -24.97 17.43 -3.76
CA GLU A 625 -25.03 18.83 -3.30
C GLU A 625 -25.39 18.97 -1.81
N GLN A 626 -25.78 17.89 -1.12
CA GLN A 626 -25.91 17.89 0.34
C GLN A 626 -24.55 17.87 1.04
N LEU A 627 -23.50 17.45 0.35
CA LEU A 627 -22.10 17.49 0.77
C LEU A 627 -21.46 18.76 0.20
N VAL A 628 -21.56 19.84 0.97
CA VAL A 628 -21.19 21.21 0.56
C VAL A 628 -19.67 21.39 0.46
N VAL A 629 -18.91 20.75 1.37
CA VAL A 629 -17.46 20.95 1.51
C VAL A 629 -16.72 19.63 1.69
N ALA A 630 -17.12 18.79 2.64
CA ALA A 630 -16.39 17.57 2.97
C ALA A 630 -17.04 16.32 2.37
N PHE A 631 -16.22 15.31 2.09
CA PHE A 631 -16.62 13.96 1.68
C PHE A 631 -17.42 13.84 0.37
N ASN A 632 -17.61 14.93 -0.39
CA ASN A 632 -18.30 14.89 -1.68
C ASN A 632 -17.57 13.97 -2.68
N ASP A 633 -16.23 14.01 -2.66
CA ASP A 633 -15.34 13.18 -3.47
C ASP A 633 -15.35 11.72 -3.01
N VAL A 634 -15.33 11.49 -1.70
CA VAL A 634 -15.45 10.14 -1.10
C VAL A 634 -16.78 9.51 -1.47
N ASP A 635 -17.90 10.20 -1.26
CA ASP A 635 -19.23 9.69 -1.62
C ASP A 635 -19.34 9.40 -3.12
N PHE A 636 -18.86 10.32 -3.97
CA PHE A 636 -18.88 10.14 -5.41
C PHE A 636 -18.06 8.91 -5.84
N CYS A 637 -16.83 8.77 -5.34
CA CYS A 637 -15.98 7.63 -5.63
C CYS A 637 -16.61 6.30 -5.18
N LEU A 638 -17.28 6.29 -4.03
CA LEU A 638 -17.99 5.10 -3.54
C LEU A 638 -19.20 4.74 -4.40
N ARG A 639 -19.97 5.72 -4.91
CA ARG A 639 -21.03 5.46 -5.89
C ARG A 639 -20.48 4.92 -7.20
N VAL A 640 -19.37 5.48 -7.68
CA VAL A 640 -18.65 5.00 -8.86
C VAL A 640 -18.18 3.56 -8.67
N GLN A 641 -17.64 3.22 -7.49
CA GLN A 641 -17.21 1.86 -7.17
C GLN A 641 -18.39 0.89 -7.08
N ALA A 642 -19.50 1.30 -6.46
CA ALA A 642 -20.73 0.51 -6.37
C ALA A 642 -21.36 0.24 -7.75
N ALA A 643 -21.10 1.09 -8.75
CA ALA A 643 -21.50 0.88 -10.14
C ALA A 643 -20.57 -0.08 -10.92
N GLY A 644 -19.54 -0.64 -10.28
CA GLY A 644 -18.63 -1.63 -10.86
C GLY A 644 -17.31 -1.08 -11.41
N TYR A 645 -17.07 0.23 -11.32
CA TYR A 645 -15.81 0.84 -11.75
C TYR A 645 -14.74 0.77 -10.66
N ARG A 646 -13.48 0.90 -11.07
CA ARG A 646 -12.34 0.99 -10.14
C ARG A 646 -11.82 2.42 -10.08
N ASN A 647 -11.58 2.93 -8.87
CA ASN A 647 -10.91 4.22 -8.69
C ASN A 647 -9.41 3.98 -8.56
N VAL A 648 -8.62 4.73 -9.31
CA VAL A 648 -7.17 4.56 -9.42
C VAL A 648 -6.46 5.79 -8.89
N TRP A 649 -5.35 5.58 -8.19
CA TRP A 649 -4.42 6.63 -7.80
C TRP A 649 -3.08 6.36 -8.46
N THR A 650 -2.48 7.39 -9.07
CA THR A 650 -1.15 7.31 -9.68
C THR A 650 -0.16 8.23 -8.94
N PRO A 651 1.01 7.70 -8.51
CA PRO A 651 2.08 8.51 -7.94
C PRO A 651 2.82 9.36 -8.97
N TYR A 652 2.57 9.15 -10.27
CA TYR A 652 3.34 9.75 -11.36
C TYR A 652 2.72 11.04 -11.91
N ALA A 653 1.52 11.41 -11.46
CA ALA A 653 0.95 12.75 -11.61
C ALA A 653 1.13 13.50 -10.29
N GLU A 654 2.12 14.40 -10.21
CA GLU A 654 2.49 15.07 -8.97
C GLU A 654 2.16 16.56 -8.96
N MET A 655 1.65 17.02 -7.82
CA MET A 655 1.29 18.41 -7.60
C MET A 655 1.56 18.80 -6.14
N ASN A 656 1.86 20.08 -5.90
CA ASN A 656 1.69 20.67 -4.57
C ASN A 656 0.25 21.16 -4.42
N HIS A 657 -0.34 20.91 -3.26
CA HIS A 657 -1.64 21.49 -2.91
C HIS A 657 -1.46 22.35 -1.66
N HIS A 658 -1.62 23.66 -1.82
CA HIS A 658 -1.40 24.68 -0.78
C HIS A 658 -2.59 24.77 0.20
N GLU A 659 -3.14 23.61 0.56
CA GLU A 659 -4.41 23.35 1.26
C GLU A 659 -4.89 24.44 2.22
N SER A 660 -6.19 24.77 2.14
CA SER A 660 -6.89 25.71 3.03
C SER A 660 -6.35 27.14 3.00
N ALA A 661 -5.47 27.47 2.06
CA ALA A 661 -4.97 28.84 1.88
C ALA A 661 -6.10 29.85 1.65
N SER A 662 -7.18 29.47 0.96
CA SER A 662 -8.34 30.35 0.69
C SER A 662 -9.46 30.25 1.73
N ARG A 663 -9.59 29.13 2.47
CA ARG A 663 -10.76 28.83 3.33
C ARG A 663 -10.53 28.96 4.85
N GLY A 664 -9.27 28.88 5.30
CA GLY A 664 -8.92 28.80 6.72
C GLY A 664 -9.33 27.47 7.39
N GLU A 665 -9.07 27.34 8.70
CA GLU A 665 -9.35 26.11 9.47
C GLU A 665 -10.86 25.87 9.71
N GLU A 666 -11.24 24.63 10.08
CA GLU A 666 -12.60 24.26 10.51
C GLU A 666 -12.86 24.60 11.99
N ASP A 667 -12.78 25.87 12.33
CA ASP A 667 -12.79 26.36 13.72
C ASP A 667 -14.12 27.03 14.15
N SER A 668 -14.94 27.51 13.21
CA SER A 668 -16.21 28.16 13.54
C SER A 668 -17.32 27.16 13.93
N PRO A 669 -18.25 27.52 14.85
CA PRO A 669 -19.38 26.67 15.22
C PRO A 669 -20.23 26.22 14.02
N GLU A 670 -20.41 27.08 13.03
CA GLU A 670 -21.16 26.80 11.80
C GLU A 670 -20.43 25.77 10.92
N LYS A 671 -19.10 25.91 10.76
CA LYS A 671 -18.26 24.95 10.02
C LYS A 671 -18.28 23.58 10.68
N ILE A 672 -18.13 23.53 12.01
CA ILE A 672 -18.20 22.29 12.79
C ILE A 672 -19.59 21.64 12.67
N ALA A 673 -20.66 22.43 12.77
CA ALA A 673 -22.02 21.92 12.62
C ALA A 673 -22.31 21.39 11.21
N ARG A 674 -21.80 22.06 10.16
CA ARG A 674 -21.85 21.56 8.78
C ARG A 674 -21.07 20.25 8.65
N PHE A 675 -19.82 20.22 9.06
CA PHE A 675 -18.96 19.02 8.98
C PHE A 675 -19.61 17.82 9.67
N LYS A 676 -20.23 18.03 10.84
CA LYS A 676 -21.00 16.99 11.52
C LYS A 676 -22.18 16.48 10.69
N ARG A 677 -22.96 17.36 10.04
CA ARG A 677 -24.07 16.94 9.16
C ARG A 677 -23.56 16.11 7.97
N GLU A 678 -22.43 16.49 7.39
CA GLU A 678 -21.81 15.76 6.27
C GLU A 678 -21.32 14.37 6.72
N ILE A 679 -20.71 14.27 7.91
CA ILE A 679 -20.38 12.99 8.55
C ILE A 679 -21.63 12.12 8.74
N ASP A 680 -22.68 12.69 9.33
CA ASP A 680 -23.92 11.97 9.63
C ASP A 680 -24.59 11.48 8.33
N PHE A 681 -24.53 12.28 7.26
CA PHE A 681 -25.02 11.92 5.93
C PHE A 681 -24.27 10.72 5.33
N VAL A 682 -22.94 10.78 5.28
CA VAL A 682 -22.12 9.69 4.71
C VAL A 682 -22.29 8.41 5.53
N LYS A 683 -22.36 8.50 6.87
CA LYS A 683 -22.66 7.34 7.73
C LYS A 683 -24.05 6.78 7.48
N ALA A 684 -25.05 7.63 7.29
CA ALA A 684 -26.41 7.17 7.02
C ALA A 684 -26.52 6.44 5.68
N ARG A 685 -25.78 6.89 4.66
CA ARG A 685 -25.77 6.28 3.32
C ARG A 685 -24.98 4.98 3.27
N TRP A 686 -23.76 4.97 3.80
CA TRP A 686 -22.80 3.85 3.61
C TRP A 686 -22.70 2.90 4.80
N GLY A 687 -23.15 3.30 5.99
CA GLY A 687 -23.27 2.43 7.15
C GLY A 687 -22.00 1.63 7.47
N ASP A 688 -22.14 0.31 7.55
CA ASP A 688 -21.07 -0.61 7.91
C ASP A 688 -20.06 -0.83 6.77
N ASP A 689 -20.36 -0.46 5.52
CA ASP A 689 -19.43 -0.58 4.39
C ASP A 689 -18.18 0.30 4.61
N LEU A 690 -18.33 1.41 5.34
CA LEU A 690 -17.21 2.26 5.76
C LEU A 690 -16.19 1.52 6.63
N LEU A 691 -16.57 0.41 7.28
CA LEU A 691 -15.65 -0.39 8.09
C LEU A 691 -14.94 -1.47 7.27
N ASN A 692 -15.28 -1.66 6.00
CA ASN A 692 -14.78 -2.77 5.18
C ASN A 692 -14.25 -2.27 3.83
N ASP A 693 -13.16 -1.50 3.87
CA ASP A 693 -12.47 -1.06 2.66
C ASP A 693 -11.84 -2.26 1.91
N PRO A 694 -12.22 -2.55 0.65
CA PRO A 694 -11.63 -3.65 -0.11
C PRO A 694 -10.14 -3.45 -0.44
N THR A 695 -9.66 -2.20 -0.43
CA THR A 695 -8.28 -1.80 -0.75
C THR A 695 -7.36 -1.72 0.48
N TYR A 696 -7.87 -2.08 1.66
CA TYR A 696 -7.17 -2.00 2.94
C TYR A 696 -7.37 -3.25 3.80
N SER A 697 -6.32 -3.70 4.48
CA SER A 697 -6.41 -4.93 5.28
C SER A 697 -7.21 -4.71 6.57
N PRO A 698 -8.05 -5.68 6.99
CA PRO A 698 -8.65 -5.67 8.33
C PRO A 698 -7.63 -5.82 9.46
N ASN A 699 -6.40 -6.27 9.17
CA ASN A 699 -5.30 -6.35 10.14
C ASN A 699 -4.61 -4.99 10.38
N LEU A 700 -5.00 -3.94 9.64
CA LEU A 700 -4.48 -2.58 9.75
C LEU A 700 -5.50 -1.63 10.38
N THR A 701 -4.99 -0.62 11.09
CA THR A 701 -5.80 0.29 11.90
C THR A 701 -6.64 1.26 11.07
N LEU A 702 -7.83 1.59 11.58
CA LEU A 702 -8.65 2.69 11.07
C LEU A 702 -8.51 3.97 11.93
N ASP A 703 -7.57 3.99 12.87
CA ASP A 703 -7.37 5.13 13.77
C ASP A 703 -6.35 6.16 13.25
N SER A 704 -5.50 5.77 12.30
CA SER A 704 -4.43 6.61 11.73
C SER A 704 -4.11 6.21 10.29
N GLU A 705 -3.53 7.14 9.54
CA GLU A 705 -3.18 7.03 8.12
C GLU A 705 -1.87 6.28 7.83
N ASP A 706 -1.25 5.68 8.85
CA ASP A 706 0.14 5.22 8.86
C ASP A 706 0.35 3.73 8.57
N PHE A 707 -0.74 2.97 8.33
CA PHE A 707 -0.68 1.53 8.12
C PHE A 707 -0.12 0.77 9.34
N SER A 708 -0.29 1.31 10.54
CA SER A 708 0.00 0.55 11.76
C SER A 708 -1.02 -0.56 11.99
N TYR A 709 -0.66 -1.56 12.79
CA TYR A 709 -1.51 -2.72 13.01
C TYR A 709 -2.80 -2.37 13.76
N ALA A 710 -3.86 -3.12 13.51
CA ALA A 710 -5.10 -3.04 14.28
C ALA A 710 -4.98 -3.83 15.60
N TRP A 711 -5.46 -3.21 16.69
CA TRP A 711 -5.45 -3.78 18.04
C TRP A 711 -6.86 -3.68 18.68
N PRO A 712 -7.73 -4.70 18.57
CA PRO A 712 -7.52 -5.98 17.89
C PRO A 712 -7.64 -5.88 16.36
N PRO A 713 -7.16 -6.90 15.63
CA PRO A 713 -7.49 -7.13 14.24
C PRO A 713 -9.00 -7.08 13.99
N ARG A 714 -9.40 -6.60 12.81
CA ARG A 714 -10.82 -6.46 12.42
C ARG A 714 -11.31 -7.66 11.61
N VAL A 715 -10.55 -8.75 11.59
CA VAL A 715 -10.96 -10.03 11.01
C VAL A 715 -12.04 -10.65 11.89
N HIS A 716 -13.02 -11.30 11.28
CA HIS A 716 -14.04 -12.03 12.04
C HIS A 716 -13.39 -13.23 12.74
N SER A 717 -13.45 -13.27 14.07
CA SER A 717 -13.01 -14.44 14.84
C SER A 717 -13.94 -15.64 14.59
N CYS A 718 -13.36 -16.85 14.56
CA CYS A 718 -14.07 -18.13 14.54
C CYS A 718 -15.14 -18.22 15.63
#